data_AF-A0A935RN81-F1
#
_entry.id   AF-A0A935RN81-F1
#
_cell.length_a   1.000
_cell.length_b   1.000
_cell.length_c   1.000
_cell.angle_alpha   90.00
_cell.angle_beta   90.00
_cell.angle_gamma   90.00
#
_symmetry.space_group_name_H-M   'P 1'
#
loop_
_entity.id
_entity.type
_entity.pdbx_description
1 polymer ?
#
loop_
_entity_poly.entity_id
_entity_poly.type
_entity_poly.pdbx_seq_one_letter_code
_entity_poly.pdbx_strand_id
1 'polypeptide(L)'
;MSLSNTNRSTIRAAVSLILVLSIVLTNAISAFAALTPQSVINASATTKYTTDLTQLGRQGRLRENLNFENETARLIKVLAEGGIRQPVIVDSTGENQDAVVEETARRIATGNVPDSLKGISIVKLEVATLYSNAKSDAEVVDLIGTILNEVTASQKGSVLYVNEIANLLESQAVGEQLLGAISSGKLAIIGGSTRESYTDKIERSEAFAAVFQPITLDGIIISGQASNQDANILKGDGFAGDNISSELREMMANDPSGKTRVDVIIQAKDADNAALRSLLKSGEAHVTDRIGNTETMVVNLPLSSLESLSKSGLINFISPDRPTTVTGHVEESIGADMIRSQAALNGRSAYTLDGSDIGVAVVDSGIASTHNGFKNGAGASRIVANVNFTSGTLTATTDGYGHGSHVAGLAVGDSTQSSGAYRGVAKNAKVISVKVLNDLGEGTSSWLLNGLNWILQNRVQYNIKVANLSLGTTAVDSYRNDPICVKVKELVQAGIVVVVAAGNLGKTATGAKTYGRIHSPGISPYALTVGSTNSMGTATTADDSIATFSSRGPTRSFLTTSTGWKVFDNNIKPDIVAPGNRLISYKSANNRLALLSPTLSLDATNNNDSMMYMSGTSMSAPVVAGAAALLLQVNPNLTPGMIKMIMQYSARPISGANTFEQGAGALNIEGAVRLARSLRTDIDFQNAANGSSTVAQGWTMPTTSTTIGGNTFQWAQVITGNHNIITGANLVSKFQAAYKRENIVNDGVTFGNGNFTLNTATHFTAGLGVNRNVTTSNGGSLGAGSIWMSYGVLVGDGVLIGDGVLVGDGVLVGDGVLVGDGVLVGDGVLVGDGVLVGDGVLVGDGVLIGDGVLIGDSVLLGDPTPSM
;
A
#
# COMPACT_ATOMS: atom_id res chain seq x y z
N MET A 1 5.42 62.54 -26.62
CA MET A 1 5.77 62.05 -25.26
C MET A 1 5.41 60.57 -25.22
N SER A 2 6.27 59.62 -25.61
CA SER A 2 7.57 59.19 -25.07
C SER A 2 7.50 58.50 -23.69
N LEU A 3 7.73 57.17 -23.73
CA LEU A 3 8.21 56.22 -22.69
C LEU A 3 7.18 55.69 -21.66
N SER A 4 7.10 54.40 -21.31
CA SER A 4 7.84 53.18 -21.74
C SER A 4 7.04 51.88 -21.47
N ASN A 5 7.46 50.80 -22.15
CA ASN A 5 6.85 49.47 -22.30
C ASN A 5 7.05 48.49 -21.11
N THR A 6 7.05 48.95 -19.85
CA THR A 6 7.44 48.07 -18.71
C THR A 6 6.27 47.55 -17.86
N ASN A 7 5.02 47.87 -18.19
CA ASN A 7 3.84 47.52 -17.36
C ASN A 7 2.89 46.47 -17.98
N ARG A 8 3.37 45.67 -18.95
CA ARG A 8 2.61 44.52 -19.48
C ARG A 8 3.25 43.15 -19.20
N SER A 9 4.42 43.09 -18.57
CA SER A 9 5.09 41.83 -18.16
C SER A 9 4.94 41.49 -16.66
N THR A 10 4.62 42.46 -15.80
CA THR A 10 4.49 42.26 -14.34
C THR A 10 3.10 41.84 -13.88
N ILE A 11 2.04 42.10 -14.67
CA ILE A 11 0.67 41.66 -14.38
C ILE A 11 0.39 40.22 -14.87
N ARG A 12 1.30 39.63 -15.66
CA ARG A 12 1.30 38.18 -15.97
C ARG A 12 2.28 37.35 -15.13
N ALA A 13 3.11 38.00 -14.31
CA ALA A 13 4.02 37.34 -13.37
C ALA A 13 3.47 37.23 -11.94
N ALA A 14 2.50 38.08 -11.55
CA ALA A 14 1.89 38.06 -10.22
C ALA A 14 0.62 37.17 -10.10
N VAL A 15 0.23 36.46 -11.18
CA VAL A 15 -0.81 35.41 -11.14
C VAL A 15 -0.18 34.00 -11.15
N SER A 16 1.15 33.91 -11.21
CA SER A 16 1.90 32.64 -11.30
C SER A 16 2.72 32.31 -10.05
N LEU A 17 2.50 33.00 -8.93
CA LEU A 17 3.22 32.76 -7.67
C LEU A 17 2.32 32.55 -6.43
N ILE A 18 1.06 32.15 -6.65
CA ILE A 18 0.14 31.59 -5.62
C ILE A 18 -0.46 30.28 -6.16
N LEU A 19 0.39 29.39 -6.68
CA LEU A 19 -0.10 28.09 -7.18
C LEU A 19 1.00 27.02 -7.23
N VAL A 20 1.87 26.97 -6.21
CA VAL A 20 2.67 25.79 -5.87
C VAL A 20 2.88 25.73 -4.36
N LEU A 21 1.86 25.29 -3.60
CA LEU A 21 2.02 24.54 -2.35
C LEU A 21 0.66 23.90 -1.96
N SER A 22 0.45 22.69 -2.46
CA SER A 22 -0.19 21.54 -1.81
C SER A 22 -1.39 21.74 -0.84
N ILE A 23 -2.56 21.28 -1.30
CA ILE A 23 -3.59 20.53 -0.53
C ILE A 23 -4.42 21.33 0.49
N VAL A 24 -5.44 22.08 0.04
CA VAL A 24 -6.69 22.26 0.83
C VAL A 24 -7.87 22.44 -0.14
N LEU A 25 -8.47 21.33 -0.58
CA LEU A 25 -9.82 21.35 -1.17
C LEU A 25 -10.58 20.09 -0.76
N THR A 26 -10.87 20.01 0.55
CA THR A 26 -11.94 19.13 1.06
C THR A 26 -12.82 19.78 2.13
N ASN A 27 -12.63 21.06 2.46
CA ASN A 27 -13.46 21.76 3.46
C ASN A 27 -14.24 22.96 2.89
N ALA A 28 -14.68 22.88 1.63
CA ALA A 28 -15.61 23.84 1.05
C ALA A 28 -16.95 23.19 0.64
N ILE A 29 -17.40 22.17 1.39
CA ILE A 29 -18.78 21.63 1.32
C ILE A 29 -19.27 21.35 2.75
N SER A 30 -19.33 22.37 3.60
CA SER A 30 -20.03 22.28 4.90
C SER A 30 -20.58 23.61 5.41
N ALA A 31 -20.73 24.62 4.55
CA ALA A 31 -21.24 25.94 4.93
C ALA A 31 -22.47 26.39 4.13
N PHE A 32 -23.27 25.44 3.60
CA PHE A 32 -24.58 25.73 3.01
C PHE A 32 -25.57 24.62 3.30
N ALA A 33 -25.93 24.44 4.58
CA ALA A 33 -27.17 23.78 5.01
C ALA A 33 -27.36 23.95 6.53
N ALA A 34 -27.72 25.15 6.99
CA ALA A 34 -28.47 25.36 8.24
C ALA A 34 -28.92 26.82 8.34
N LEU A 35 -30.02 27.15 7.66
CA LEU A 35 -30.84 28.31 8.03
C LEU A 35 -31.89 27.82 9.03
N THR A 36 -31.62 28.01 10.32
CA THR A 36 -32.64 28.38 11.31
C THR A 36 -31.97 29.21 12.42
N PRO A 37 -32.58 30.33 12.87
CA PRO A 37 -31.89 31.34 13.66
C PRO A 37 -32.15 31.14 15.16
N GLN A 38 -31.10 30.89 15.96
CA GLN A 38 -31.04 31.39 17.34
C GLN A 38 -29.68 31.12 18.01
N SER A 39 -29.26 32.13 18.79
CA SER A 39 -28.10 32.20 19.68
C SER A 39 -26.76 32.60 19.06
N VAL A 40 -26.60 33.92 18.94
CA VAL A 40 -25.31 34.61 19.00
C VAL A 40 -24.71 34.31 20.38
N ILE A 41 -23.66 33.50 20.42
CA ILE A 41 -22.71 33.49 21.54
C ILE A 41 -21.46 34.19 21.01
N ASN A 42 -21.10 35.30 21.64
CA ASN A 42 -19.92 36.10 21.34
C ASN A 42 -18.68 35.19 21.22
N ALA A 43 -18.15 35.03 20.02
CA ALA A 43 -16.87 34.36 19.81
C ALA A 43 -15.75 35.27 20.33
N SER A 44 -14.97 34.80 21.32
CA SER A 44 -13.80 35.55 21.84
C SER A 44 -12.78 35.82 20.73
N ALA A 45 -11.93 36.83 20.91
CA ALA A 45 -10.92 37.21 19.91
C ALA A 45 -10.02 36.03 19.50
N THR A 46 -9.74 35.12 20.44
CA THR A 46 -9.06 33.83 20.20
C THR A 46 -9.69 32.98 19.10
N THR A 47 -11.03 32.89 19.01
CA THR A 47 -11.69 32.03 18.00
C THR A 47 -11.49 32.55 16.57
N LYS A 48 -11.21 33.86 16.42
CA LYS A 48 -11.07 34.51 15.11
C LYS A 48 -9.64 34.51 14.58
N TYR A 49 -8.64 34.59 15.46
CA TYR A 49 -7.23 34.78 15.08
C TYR A 49 -6.31 33.63 15.51
N THR A 50 -6.86 32.57 16.07
CA THR A 50 -6.08 31.39 16.46
C THR A 50 -6.72 30.09 16.02
N THR A 51 -5.88 29.07 15.84
CA THR A 51 -6.28 27.70 15.49
C THR A 51 -5.78 26.73 16.55
N ASP A 52 -6.67 25.98 17.22
CA ASP A 52 -6.28 24.93 18.17
C ASP A 52 -5.81 23.67 17.43
N LEU A 53 -4.50 23.53 17.29
CA LEU A 53 -3.87 22.40 16.61
C LEU A 53 -4.09 21.10 17.38
N THR A 54 -4.09 21.12 18.72
CA THR A 54 -4.32 19.92 19.52
C THR A 54 -5.76 19.42 19.37
N GLN A 55 -6.74 20.32 19.28
CA GLN A 55 -8.12 19.94 18.98
C GLN A 55 -8.25 19.37 17.55
N LEU A 56 -7.59 19.97 16.56
CA LEU A 56 -7.52 19.40 15.21
C LEU A 56 -6.85 18.02 15.20
N GLY A 57 -5.82 17.82 16.03
CA GLY A 57 -5.17 16.53 16.24
C GLY A 57 -6.13 15.49 16.81
N ARG A 58 -6.92 15.84 17.83
CA ARG A 58 -7.97 14.97 18.40
C ARG A 58 -9.06 14.61 17.38
N GLN A 59 -9.32 15.52 16.44
CA GLN A 59 -10.27 15.33 15.34
C GLN A 59 -9.68 14.58 14.13
N GLY A 60 -8.38 14.26 14.15
CA GLY A 60 -7.69 13.61 13.02
C GLY A 60 -7.55 14.51 11.79
N ARG A 61 -7.49 15.83 11.98
CA ARG A 61 -7.46 16.84 10.91
C ARG A 61 -6.07 17.45 10.64
N LEU A 62 -5.06 17.10 11.43
CA LEU A 62 -3.67 17.50 11.18
C LEU A 62 -3.00 16.54 10.20
N ARG A 63 -1.90 16.98 9.55
CA ARG A 63 -1.12 16.12 8.67
C ARG A 63 -0.51 14.95 9.45
N GLU A 64 -0.52 13.76 8.85
CA GLU A 64 0.12 12.57 9.41
C GLU A 64 1.42 12.27 8.64
N ASN A 65 2.38 11.64 9.32
CA ASN A 65 3.59 11.07 8.71
C ASN A 65 4.65 12.09 8.26
N LEU A 66 4.98 13.01 9.15
CA LEU A 66 5.98 14.04 8.90
C LEU A 66 7.35 13.49 9.34
N ASN A 67 8.37 13.56 8.47
CA ASN A 67 9.71 12.99 8.69
C ASN A 67 10.56 13.78 9.72
N PHE A 68 9.97 14.22 10.82
CA PHE A 68 10.60 15.09 11.82
C PHE A 68 10.54 14.51 13.23
N GLU A 69 10.70 13.19 13.36
CA GLU A 69 10.60 12.45 14.62
C GLU A 69 11.59 12.95 15.68
N ASN A 70 12.83 13.24 15.27
CA ASN A 70 13.89 13.71 16.17
C ASN A 70 13.64 15.14 16.64
N GLU A 71 13.17 16.00 15.74
CA GLU A 71 12.91 17.41 15.98
C GLU A 71 11.63 17.58 16.81
N THR A 72 10.62 16.75 16.55
CA THR A 72 9.42 16.60 17.40
C THR A 72 9.81 16.14 18.80
N ALA A 73 10.71 15.15 18.94
CA ALA A 73 11.19 14.69 20.24
C ALA A 73 11.97 15.77 21.00
N ARG A 74 12.81 16.55 20.30
CA ARG A 74 13.52 17.71 20.88
C ARG A 74 12.54 18.80 21.32
N LEU A 75 11.54 19.10 20.51
CA LEU A 75 10.49 20.07 20.84
C LEU A 75 9.70 19.62 22.08
N ILE A 76 9.26 18.36 22.12
CA ILE A 76 8.58 17.77 23.27
C ILE A 76 9.46 17.84 24.52
N LYS A 77 10.75 17.54 24.41
CA LYS A 77 11.69 17.60 25.52
C LYS A 77 11.78 19.02 26.08
N VAL A 78 11.98 20.02 25.21
CA VAL A 78 12.06 21.43 25.61
C VAL A 78 10.76 21.90 26.29
N LEU A 79 9.60 21.54 25.72
CA LEU A 79 8.30 21.90 26.31
C LEU A 79 8.08 21.21 27.66
N ALA A 80 8.54 19.95 27.82
CA ALA A 80 8.38 19.17 29.04
C ALA A 80 9.30 19.60 30.18
N GLU A 81 10.52 20.07 29.87
CA GLU A 81 11.47 20.63 30.84
C GLU A 81 10.96 21.94 31.44
N GLY A 82 10.21 22.71 30.65
CA GLY A 82 9.67 24.00 31.06
C GLY A 82 10.76 25.04 31.35
N GLY A 83 10.35 26.27 31.66
CA GLY A 83 11.25 27.37 32.02
C GLY A 83 11.22 28.54 31.03
N ILE A 84 12.14 29.47 31.20
CA ILE A 84 12.16 30.75 30.46
C ILE A 84 12.59 30.55 29.00
N ARG A 85 13.38 29.50 28.69
CA ARG A 85 13.89 29.23 27.33
C ARG A 85 12.85 28.58 26.41
N GLN A 86 12.21 29.37 25.57
CA GLN A 86 11.21 28.97 24.60
C GLN A 86 11.84 28.40 23.30
N PRO A 87 11.31 27.31 22.74
CA PRO A 87 11.82 26.73 21.49
C PRO A 87 11.49 27.60 20.27
N VAL A 88 12.44 27.77 19.37
CA VAL A 88 12.23 28.31 18.02
C VAL A 88 12.71 27.29 17.00
N ILE A 89 11.81 26.79 16.16
CA ILE A 89 12.15 25.87 15.08
C ILE A 89 12.79 26.68 13.96
N VAL A 90 14.03 26.33 13.61
CA VAL A 90 14.84 27.07 12.65
C VAL A 90 15.16 26.19 11.44
N ASP A 91 14.73 26.60 10.26
CA ASP A 91 15.05 25.93 9.00
C ASP A 91 15.50 26.93 7.92
N SER A 92 15.96 26.43 6.78
CA SER A 92 16.45 27.29 5.70
C SER A 92 15.34 27.97 4.90
N THR A 93 14.14 27.37 4.84
CA THR A 93 13.05 27.82 3.95
C THR A 93 11.81 28.35 4.65
N GLY A 94 11.62 28.12 5.95
CA GLY A 94 10.40 28.45 6.69
C GLY A 94 9.27 27.42 6.55
N GLU A 95 9.41 26.45 5.65
CA GLU A 95 8.28 25.61 5.18
C GLU A 95 8.02 24.38 6.06
N ASN A 96 9.00 23.95 6.87
CA ASN A 96 8.91 22.69 7.60
C ASN A 96 8.51 22.85 9.07
N GLN A 97 8.38 24.08 9.55
CA GLN A 97 8.15 24.39 10.97
C GLN A 97 6.75 23.96 11.42
N ASP A 98 5.73 24.26 10.61
CA ASP A 98 4.34 23.85 10.86
C ASP A 98 4.23 22.32 11.01
N ALA A 99 5.02 21.58 10.22
CA ALA A 99 5.00 20.13 10.25
C ALA A 99 5.46 19.55 11.61
N VAL A 100 6.52 20.10 12.19
CA VAL A 100 7.04 19.68 13.50
C VAL A 100 6.04 20.00 14.63
N VAL A 101 5.38 21.15 14.55
CA VAL A 101 4.39 21.57 15.55
C VAL A 101 3.10 20.78 15.44
N GLU A 102 2.62 20.50 14.22
CA GLU A 102 1.45 19.65 14.00
C GLU A 102 1.66 18.22 14.53
N GLU A 103 2.83 17.63 14.28
CA GLU A 103 3.15 16.30 14.80
C GLU A 103 3.23 16.30 16.33
N THR A 104 3.76 17.36 16.93
CA THR A 104 3.78 17.55 18.39
C THR A 104 2.36 17.67 18.95
N ALA A 105 1.50 18.48 18.32
CA ALA A 105 0.11 18.66 18.72
C ALA A 105 -0.70 17.36 18.64
N ARG A 106 -0.42 16.53 17.63
CA ARG A 106 -1.00 15.18 17.48
C ARG A 106 -0.58 14.26 18.62
N ARG A 107 0.69 14.25 19.01
CA ARG A 107 1.17 13.43 20.14
C ARG A 107 0.56 13.84 21.46
N ILE A 108 0.41 15.16 21.69
CA ILE A 108 -0.31 15.67 22.86
C ILE A 108 -1.78 15.24 22.82
N ALA A 109 -2.43 15.32 21.66
CA ALA A 109 -3.82 14.91 21.46
C ALA A 109 -4.06 13.42 21.75
N THR A 110 -3.11 12.54 21.38
CA THR A 110 -3.19 11.10 21.60
C THR A 110 -2.63 10.66 22.97
N GLY A 111 -2.16 11.59 23.80
CA GLY A 111 -1.54 11.30 25.09
C GLY A 111 -0.17 10.63 25.00
N ASN A 112 0.48 10.66 23.83
CA ASN A 112 1.81 10.10 23.57
C ASN A 112 2.92 11.14 23.84
N VAL A 113 2.90 11.71 25.04
CA VAL A 113 3.84 12.72 25.54
C VAL A 113 4.08 12.49 27.04
N PRO A 114 5.18 13.04 27.63
CA PRO A 114 5.39 13.01 29.08
C PRO A 114 4.18 13.55 29.84
N ASP A 115 3.99 13.10 31.09
CA ASP A 115 2.82 13.47 31.91
C ASP A 115 2.69 14.98 32.10
N SER A 116 3.80 15.73 32.13
CA SER A 116 3.82 17.19 32.21
C SER A 116 3.16 17.90 31.02
N LEU A 117 3.03 17.22 29.87
CA LEU A 117 2.42 17.76 28.66
C LEU A 117 1.03 17.19 28.36
N LYS A 118 0.53 16.24 29.15
CA LYS A 118 -0.82 15.69 28.96
C LYS A 118 -1.87 16.74 29.30
N GLY A 119 -2.84 16.92 28.40
CA GLY A 119 -3.95 17.87 28.59
C GLY A 119 -3.66 19.31 28.16
N ILE A 120 -2.40 19.65 27.85
CA ILE A 120 -1.99 20.93 27.27
C ILE A 120 -2.56 21.05 25.84
N SER A 121 -2.79 22.28 25.37
CA SER A 121 -3.22 22.56 23.98
C SER A 121 -2.24 23.49 23.26
N ILE A 122 -1.89 23.17 22.03
CA ILE A 122 -1.09 24.03 21.14
C ILE A 122 -2.04 24.85 20.29
N VAL A 123 -1.93 26.17 20.41
CA VAL A 123 -2.78 27.16 19.72
C VAL A 123 -1.91 27.95 18.76
N LYS A 124 -2.16 27.83 17.45
CA LYS A 124 -1.45 28.57 16.40
C LYS A 124 -2.03 29.97 16.23
N LEU A 125 -1.18 30.99 16.21
CA LEU A 125 -1.56 32.35 15.86
C LEU A 125 -1.59 32.50 14.34
N GLU A 126 -2.73 32.92 13.79
CA GLU A 126 -2.89 33.17 12.36
C GLU A 126 -2.45 34.61 12.04
N VAL A 127 -1.13 34.83 12.01
CA VAL A 127 -0.50 36.15 11.86
C VAL A 127 -0.99 36.89 10.61
N ALA A 128 -1.15 36.20 9.47
CA ALA A 128 -1.69 36.79 8.25
C ALA A 128 -3.15 37.27 8.39
N THR A 129 -3.98 36.53 9.13
CA THR A 129 -5.36 36.92 9.42
C THR A 129 -5.42 38.12 10.37
N LEU A 130 -4.45 38.24 11.27
CA LEU A 130 -4.34 39.36 12.20
C LEU A 130 -4.00 40.66 11.44
N TYR A 131 -2.94 40.65 10.63
CA TYR A 131 -2.52 41.84 9.86
C TYR A 131 -3.49 42.23 8.74
N SER A 132 -4.20 41.27 8.12
CA SER A 132 -5.19 41.58 7.09
C SER A 132 -6.48 42.21 7.64
N ASN A 133 -6.77 42.04 8.93
CA ASN A 133 -7.97 42.58 9.58
C ASN A 133 -7.70 43.84 10.41
N ALA A 134 -6.46 44.08 10.82
CA ALA A 134 -6.08 45.29 11.54
C ALA A 134 -5.94 46.47 10.58
N LYS A 135 -6.46 47.63 10.98
CA LYS A 135 -6.40 48.86 10.17
C LYS A 135 -5.15 49.70 10.45
N SER A 136 -4.42 49.37 11.51
CA SER A 136 -3.18 50.05 11.92
C SER A 136 -2.31 49.14 12.79
N ASP A 137 -1.02 49.44 12.86
CA ASP A 137 -0.05 48.72 13.69
C ASP A 137 -0.37 48.80 15.19
N ALA A 138 -1.00 49.89 15.65
CA ALA A 138 -1.45 50.03 17.04
C ALA A 138 -2.59 49.03 17.37
N GLU A 139 -3.50 48.80 16.42
CA GLU A 139 -4.58 47.82 16.58
C GLU A 139 -4.02 46.38 16.60
N VAL A 140 -2.96 46.10 15.82
CA VAL A 140 -2.22 44.83 15.88
C VAL A 140 -1.67 44.58 17.28
N VAL A 141 -1.03 45.59 17.90
CA VAL A 141 -0.46 45.49 19.25
C VAL A 141 -1.54 45.19 20.29
N ASP A 142 -2.68 45.89 20.23
CA ASP A 142 -3.80 45.68 21.16
C ASP A 142 -4.45 44.30 21.00
N LEU A 143 -4.60 43.80 19.76
CA LEU A 143 -5.12 42.46 19.48
C LEU A 143 -4.18 41.38 20.00
N ILE A 144 -2.87 41.53 19.79
CA ILE A 144 -1.87 40.59 20.33
C ILE A 144 -1.92 40.58 21.84
N GLY A 145 -1.95 41.75 22.50
CA GLY A 145 -2.10 41.84 23.96
C GLY A 145 -3.35 41.13 24.47
N THR A 146 -4.48 41.24 23.73
CA THR A 146 -5.72 40.53 24.05
C THR A 146 -5.57 39.01 23.92
N ILE A 147 -4.99 38.53 22.82
CA ILE A 147 -4.75 37.09 22.59
C ILE A 147 -3.81 36.52 23.65
N LEU A 148 -2.74 37.23 24.01
CA LEU A 148 -1.82 36.82 25.06
C LEU A 148 -2.53 36.71 26.42
N ASN A 149 -3.37 37.68 26.78
CA ASN A 149 -4.16 37.64 28.00
C ASN A 149 -5.16 36.47 28.01
N GLU A 150 -5.80 36.17 26.88
CA GLU A 150 -6.74 35.04 26.77
C GLU A 150 -6.02 33.68 26.84
N VAL A 151 -4.87 33.53 26.18
CA VAL A 151 -4.05 32.30 26.23
C VAL A 151 -3.49 32.07 27.63
N THR A 152 -3.05 33.13 28.32
CA THR A 152 -2.54 33.03 29.70
C THR A 152 -3.65 32.84 30.75
N ALA A 153 -4.89 33.25 30.46
CA ALA A 153 -6.06 33.01 31.33
C ALA A 153 -6.66 31.59 31.19
N SER A 154 -6.21 30.80 30.20
CA SER A 154 -6.67 29.42 29.99
C SER A 154 -6.28 28.49 31.14
N GLN A 155 -7.28 27.93 31.85
CA GLN A 155 -7.07 27.02 32.98
C GLN A 155 -6.38 25.68 32.63
N LYS A 156 -6.24 25.34 31.33
CA LYS A 156 -5.75 24.01 30.89
C LYS A 156 -4.28 23.96 30.45
N GLY A 157 -3.53 25.06 30.59
CA GLY A 157 -2.15 25.15 30.08
C GLY A 157 -2.14 25.18 28.55
N SER A 158 -1.84 26.33 27.96
CA SER A 158 -1.84 26.51 26.50
C SER A 158 -0.48 27.01 26.03
N VAL A 159 -0.01 26.46 24.91
CA VAL A 159 1.25 26.84 24.26
C VAL A 159 0.91 27.60 22.99
N LEU A 160 1.39 28.83 22.86
CA LEU A 160 1.17 29.65 21.68
C LEU A 160 2.21 29.32 20.61
N TYR A 161 1.78 28.98 19.40
CA TYR A 161 2.66 28.77 18.26
C TYR A 161 2.59 29.95 17.29
N VAL A 162 3.75 30.53 16.95
CA VAL A 162 3.90 31.63 16.00
C VAL A 162 4.86 31.21 14.90
N ASN A 163 4.34 30.94 13.70
CA ASN A 163 5.13 30.42 12.56
C ASN A 163 6.20 31.40 12.06
N GLU A 164 5.99 32.70 12.19
CA GLU A 164 6.97 33.73 11.80
C GLU A 164 7.30 34.66 12.97
N ILE A 165 7.87 34.09 14.04
CA ILE A 165 8.09 34.84 15.28
C ILE A 165 9.04 36.03 15.06
N ALA A 166 10.02 35.89 14.16
CA ALA A 166 10.98 36.94 13.86
C ALA A 166 10.35 38.18 13.20
N ASN A 167 9.22 38.01 12.49
CA ASN A 167 8.46 39.14 11.93
C ASN A 167 7.61 39.83 13.01
N LEU A 168 7.08 39.04 13.95
CA LEU A 168 6.32 39.57 15.08
C LEU A 168 7.20 40.42 16.02
N LEU A 169 8.47 40.04 16.17
CA LEU A 169 9.44 40.72 17.02
C LEU A 169 10.02 42.01 16.41
N GLU A 170 9.65 42.40 15.18
CA GLU A 170 10.01 43.70 14.62
C GLU A 170 9.36 44.86 15.38
N SER A 171 8.18 44.64 15.95
CA SER A 171 7.51 45.62 16.80
C SER A 171 8.07 45.57 18.22
N GLN A 172 8.74 46.66 18.64
CA GLN A 172 9.31 46.78 19.98
C GLN A 172 8.24 46.56 21.08
N ALA A 173 7.03 47.10 20.88
CA ALA A 173 5.93 46.97 21.84
C ALA A 173 5.47 45.51 22.00
N VAL A 174 5.40 44.74 20.90
CA VAL A 174 5.04 43.32 20.94
C VAL A 174 6.18 42.49 21.55
N GLY A 175 7.43 42.82 21.22
CA GLY A 175 8.61 42.20 21.81
C GLY A 175 8.65 42.35 23.33
N GLU A 176 8.40 43.55 23.86
CA GLU A 176 8.33 43.81 25.31
C GLU A 176 7.19 43.06 25.99
N GLN A 177 6.00 42.99 25.37
CA GLN A 177 4.87 42.22 25.89
C GLN A 177 5.16 40.72 25.94
N LEU A 178 5.78 40.16 24.89
CA LEU A 178 6.16 38.74 24.84
C LEU A 178 7.23 38.42 25.89
N LEU A 179 8.27 39.24 25.99
CA LEU A 179 9.32 39.09 27.00
C LEU A 179 8.74 39.17 28.42
N GLY A 180 7.83 40.12 28.68
CA GLY A 180 7.11 40.24 29.96
C GLY A 180 6.26 39.01 30.28
N ALA A 181 5.52 38.50 29.30
CA ALA A 181 4.65 37.32 29.49
C ALA A 181 5.47 36.05 29.76
N ILE A 182 6.56 35.83 29.02
CA ILE A 182 7.44 34.67 29.19
C ILE A 182 8.21 34.76 30.52
N SER A 183 8.78 35.92 30.85
CA SER A 183 9.53 36.11 32.11
C SER A 183 8.67 35.99 33.37
N SER A 184 7.37 36.30 33.26
CA SER A 184 6.40 36.08 34.35
C SER A 184 6.01 34.61 34.55
N GLY A 185 6.49 33.69 33.69
CA GLY A 185 6.18 32.26 33.75
C GLY A 185 4.74 31.90 33.36
N LYS A 186 3.97 32.86 32.82
CA LYS A 186 2.55 32.68 32.50
C LYS A 186 2.29 32.15 31.09
N LEU A 187 3.29 32.20 30.21
CA LEU A 187 3.14 31.87 28.79
C LEU A 187 4.27 30.97 28.29
N ALA A 188 3.90 29.90 27.61
CA ALA A 188 4.81 29.06 26.83
C ALA A 188 4.60 29.32 25.33
N ILE A 189 5.69 29.44 24.57
CA ILE A 189 5.67 29.78 23.15
C ILE A 189 6.51 28.81 22.34
N ILE A 190 6.04 28.47 21.14
CA ILE A 190 6.85 27.86 20.07
C ILE A 190 6.99 28.90 18.97
N GLY A 191 8.22 29.23 18.60
CA GLY A 191 8.52 30.11 17.46
C GLY A 191 8.87 29.32 16.20
N GLY A 192 8.57 29.88 15.04
CA GLY A 192 9.12 29.48 13.76
C GLY A 192 9.92 30.63 13.14
N SER A 193 11.09 30.35 12.55
CA SER A 193 11.91 31.35 11.87
C SER A 193 12.86 30.72 10.85
N THR A 194 13.11 31.41 9.73
CA THR A 194 14.23 31.04 8.86
C THR A 194 15.57 31.26 9.58
N ARG A 195 16.63 30.56 9.16
CA ARG A 195 17.98 30.69 9.73
C ARG A 195 18.49 32.14 9.70
N GLU A 196 18.32 32.82 8.57
CA GLU A 196 18.74 34.20 8.39
C GLU A 196 18.00 35.14 9.36
N SER A 197 16.66 35.05 9.41
CA SER A 197 15.85 35.87 10.32
C SER A 197 16.12 35.57 11.79
N TYR A 198 16.42 34.32 12.14
CA TYR A 198 16.75 33.93 13.51
C TYR A 198 18.06 34.57 13.94
N THR A 199 19.12 34.44 13.13
CA THR A 199 20.43 35.01 13.46
C THR A 199 20.37 36.54 13.51
N ASP A 200 19.68 37.17 12.55
CA ASP A 200 19.66 38.64 12.47
C ASP A 200 18.81 39.30 13.55
N LYS A 201 17.68 38.70 13.96
CA LYS A 201 16.69 39.36 14.82
C LYS A 201 16.58 38.77 16.23
N ILE A 202 16.91 37.49 16.41
CA ILE A 202 16.77 36.80 17.71
C ILE A 202 18.16 36.61 18.35
N GLU A 203 19.12 36.05 17.61
CA GLU A 203 20.46 35.72 18.14
C GLU A 203 21.30 36.97 18.42
N ARG A 204 21.18 38.02 17.60
CA ARG A 204 21.86 39.31 17.81
C ARG A 204 21.29 40.17 18.93
N SER A 205 20.07 39.89 19.39
CA SER A 205 19.44 40.62 20.50
C SER A 205 19.71 39.89 21.81
N GLU A 206 20.46 40.52 22.72
CA GLU A 206 20.79 39.94 24.04
C GLU A 206 19.52 39.55 24.83
N ALA A 207 18.45 40.35 24.71
CA ALA A 207 17.18 40.09 25.37
C ALA A 207 16.42 38.88 24.78
N PHE A 208 16.42 38.70 23.45
CA PHE A 208 15.72 37.58 22.81
C PHE A 208 16.55 36.29 22.85
N ALA A 209 17.87 36.36 22.71
CA ALA A 209 18.78 35.23 22.83
C ALA A 209 18.78 34.61 24.24
N ALA A 210 18.46 35.40 25.28
CA ALA A 210 18.28 34.90 26.63
C ALA A 210 17.00 34.05 26.81
N VAL A 211 15.99 34.25 25.96
CA VAL A 211 14.64 33.69 26.10
C VAL A 211 14.32 32.65 25.02
N PHE A 212 14.92 32.71 23.84
CA PHE A 212 14.67 31.77 22.75
C PHE A 212 15.86 30.84 22.51
N GLN A 213 15.58 29.56 22.31
CA GLN A 213 16.58 28.55 21.94
C GLN A 213 16.24 27.90 20.59
N PRO A 214 17.22 27.73 19.69
CA PRO A 214 16.96 27.19 18.37
C PRO A 214 16.85 25.66 18.40
N ILE A 215 15.84 25.13 17.70
CA ILE A 215 15.74 23.75 17.27
C ILE A 215 15.95 23.76 15.75
N THR A 216 17.20 23.55 15.34
CA THR A 216 17.55 23.55 13.92
C THR A 216 17.02 22.29 13.25
N LEU A 217 16.28 22.47 12.15
CA LEU A 217 15.98 21.42 11.19
C LEU A 217 17.22 21.28 10.30
N ASP A 218 18.16 20.43 10.72
CA ASP A 218 19.25 20.03 9.83
C ASP A 218 18.59 19.20 8.73
N GLY A 219 18.65 19.72 7.50
CA GLY A 219 18.03 19.07 6.35
C GLY A 219 18.38 17.58 6.30
N ILE A 220 17.53 16.79 5.66
CA ILE A 220 17.88 15.46 5.17
C ILE A 220 19.17 15.60 4.35
N ILE A 221 20.29 15.40 5.03
CA ILE A 221 21.59 15.06 4.50
C ILE A 221 21.79 13.63 4.98
N ILE A 222 22.05 12.76 4.00
CA ILE A 222 22.55 11.41 4.19
C ILE A 222 23.62 11.43 5.29
N SER A 223 23.43 10.62 6.32
CA SER A 223 24.31 10.38 7.47
C SER A 223 25.77 10.86 7.38
N GLY A 224 26.22 11.62 8.38
CA GLY A 224 27.62 11.63 8.79
C GLY A 224 28.11 12.90 9.50
N GLN A 225 27.91 13.02 10.82
CA GLN A 225 28.88 13.72 11.67
C GLN A 225 29.80 12.65 12.24
N ALA A 226 30.87 12.39 11.50
CA ALA A 226 32.08 11.87 12.06
C ALA A 226 32.62 12.86 13.11
N SER A 227 33.36 12.33 14.08
CA SER A 227 34.02 13.12 15.11
C SER A 227 34.82 14.28 14.49
N ASN A 228 34.99 15.36 15.25
CA ASN A 228 35.74 16.57 14.85
C ASN A 228 37.26 16.35 14.61
N GLN A 229 37.66 15.17 14.15
CA GLN A 229 38.93 14.91 13.45
C GLN A 229 38.75 14.66 11.94
N ASP A 230 37.53 14.43 11.44
CA ASP A 230 37.28 13.98 10.05
C ASP A 230 36.81 15.08 9.08
N ALA A 231 36.69 16.34 9.54
CA ALA A 231 36.32 17.48 8.70
C ALA A 231 37.35 17.81 7.59
N ASN A 232 38.49 17.11 7.55
CA ASN A 232 39.48 17.19 6.47
C ASN A 232 39.33 16.11 5.39
N ILE A 233 38.43 15.13 5.53
CA ILE A 233 38.32 13.99 4.58
C ILE A 233 37.48 14.34 3.34
N LEU A 234 36.53 15.27 3.43
CA LEU A 234 35.57 15.58 2.36
C LEU A 234 36.03 16.66 1.37
N LYS A 235 37.32 17.02 1.36
CA LYS A 235 37.91 17.99 0.41
C LYS A 235 38.86 17.35 -0.62
N GLY A 236 38.87 16.02 -0.74
CA GLY A 236 39.64 15.32 -1.77
C GLY A 236 38.74 14.43 -2.63
N ASP A 237 38.96 14.43 -3.93
CA ASP A 237 38.28 13.56 -4.91
C ASP A 237 38.71 12.07 -4.80
N GLY A 238 39.00 11.60 -3.58
CA GLY A 238 39.54 10.27 -3.28
C GLY A 238 38.57 9.37 -2.51
N PHE A 239 38.93 8.09 -2.41
CA PHE A 239 38.16 7.07 -1.67
C PHE A 239 37.92 7.46 -0.20
N ALA A 240 36.68 7.32 0.27
CA ALA A 240 36.25 7.71 1.61
C ALA A 240 35.51 6.57 2.32
N GLY A 241 35.67 6.51 3.65
CA GLY A 241 35.04 5.49 4.49
C GLY A 241 35.79 4.16 4.52
N ASP A 242 35.08 3.12 4.93
CA ASP A 242 35.60 1.76 5.06
C ASP A 242 35.87 1.12 3.69
N ASN A 243 36.94 0.34 3.57
CA ASN A 243 37.36 -0.22 2.29
C ASN A 243 36.73 -1.59 1.96
N ILE A 244 35.90 -2.16 2.85
CA ILE A 244 35.06 -3.34 2.58
C ILE A 244 33.59 -2.92 2.51
N SER A 245 32.86 -3.35 1.46
CA SER A 245 31.42 -3.13 1.36
C SER A 245 30.64 -3.76 2.53
N SER A 246 29.53 -3.13 2.94
CA SER A 246 28.67 -3.62 4.02
C SER A 246 28.16 -5.04 3.80
N GLU A 247 27.88 -5.38 2.55
CA GLU A 247 27.40 -6.70 2.12
C GLU A 247 28.44 -7.81 2.36
N LEU A 248 29.72 -7.54 2.04
CA LEU A 248 30.80 -8.49 2.36
C LEU A 248 31.02 -8.63 3.87
N ARG A 249 30.80 -7.57 4.65
CA ARG A 249 30.86 -7.65 6.12
C ARG A 249 29.78 -8.53 6.69
N GLU A 250 28.57 -8.44 6.15
CA GLU A 250 27.45 -9.31 6.52
C GLU A 250 27.74 -10.77 6.13
N MET A 251 28.31 -11.01 4.95
CA MET A 251 28.75 -12.35 4.53
C MET A 251 29.83 -12.92 5.45
N MET A 252 30.84 -12.12 5.85
CA MET A 252 31.86 -12.54 6.82
C MET A 252 31.27 -12.83 8.20
N ALA A 253 30.24 -12.08 8.63
CA ALA A 253 29.55 -12.32 9.90
C ALA A 253 28.71 -13.61 9.86
N ASN A 254 28.11 -13.92 8.71
CA ASN A 254 27.26 -15.08 8.50
C ASN A 254 28.04 -16.39 8.21
N ASP A 255 29.29 -16.29 7.75
CA ASP A 255 30.22 -17.43 7.64
C ASP A 255 31.49 -17.20 8.49
N PRO A 256 31.43 -17.49 9.80
CA PRO A 256 32.58 -17.37 10.69
C PRO A 256 33.76 -18.28 10.33
N SER A 257 33.53 -19.32 9.52
CA SER A 257 34.60 -20.21 9.04
C SER A 257 35.48 -19.53 7.97
N GLY A 258 34.93 -18.52 7.29
CA GLY A 258 35.59 -17.75 6.24
C GLY A 258 35.95 -18.54 4.99
N LYS A 259 35.52 -19.81 4.88
CA LYS A 259 35.91 -20.73 3.79
C LYS A 259 35.10 -20.52 2.52
N THR A 260 33.93 -19.91 2.61
CA THR A 260 33.09 -19.63 1.44
C THR A 260 33.84 -18.69 0.50
N ARG A 261 33.90 -19.07 -0.77
CA ARG A 261 34.52 -18.26 -1.83
C ARG A 261 33.49 -17.34 -2.45
N VAL A 262 33.87 -16.11 -2.69
CA VAL A 262 33.03 -15.07 -3.28
C VAL A 262 33.78 -14.40 -4.43
N ASP A 263 33.07 -14.11 -5.51
CA ASP A 263 33.56 -13.23 -6.56
C ASP A 263 33.43 -11.79 -6.09
N VAL A 264 34.55 -11.08 -6.11
CA VAL A 264 34.63 -9.68 -5.69
C VAL A 264 35.26 -8.82 -6.77
N ILE A 265 34.89 -7.55 -6.75
CA ILE A 265 35.53 -6.48 -7.49
C ILE A 265 36.45 -5.75 -6.50
N ILE A 266 37.75 -5.82 -6.77
CA ILE A 266 38.80 -5.13 -6.04
C ILE A 266 39.20 -3.89 -6.84
N GLN A 267 38.99 -2.71 -6.27
CA GLN A 267 39.58 -1.47 -6.77
C GLN A 267 40.94 -1.31 -6.10
N ALA A 268 42.02 -1.69 -6.78
CA ALA A 268 43.38 -1.56 -6.28
C ALA A 268 43.86 -0.10 -6.37
N LYS A 269 44.88 0.25 -5.56
CA LYS A 269 45.63 1.50 -5.77
C LYS A 269 46.60 1.40 -6.95
N ASP A 270 47.14 0.19 -7.14
CA ASP A 270 48.02 -0.23 -8.22
C ASP A 270 47.89 -1.75 -8.35
N ALA A 271 47.23 -2.22 -9.41
CA ALA A 271 46.97 -3.64 -9.67
C ALA A 271 48.24 -4.39 -10.12
N ASP A 272 49.29 -3.68 -10.51
CA ASP A 272 50.59 -4.24 -10.89
C ASP A 272 51.57 -4.31 -9.72
N ASN A 273 51.16 -3.81 -8.55
CA ASN A 273 51.94 -3.85 -7.33
C ASN A 273 52.35 -5.29 -6.97
N ALA A 274 53.66 -5.51 -6.83
CA ALA A 274 54.22 -6.83 -6.55
C ALA A 274 53.75 -7.43 -5.21
N ALA A 275 53.48 -6.59 -4.20
CA ALA A 275 52.98 -7.04 -2.91
C ALA A 275 51.50 -7.45 -2.98
N LEU A 276 50.68 -6.71 -3.74
CA LEU A 276 49.27 -7.07 -3.98
C LEU A 276 49.19 -8.38 -4.76
N ARG A 277 50.00 -8.50 -5.81
CA ARG A 277 50.11 -9.74 -6.59
C ARG A 277 50.61 -10.90 -5.75
N SER A 278 51.55 -10.69 -4.83
CA SER A 278 52.02 -11.72 -3.90
C SER A 278 50.92 -12.17 -2.93
N LEU A 279 50.15 -11.22 -2.38
CA LEU A 279 49.02 -11.47 -1.49
C LEU A 279 47.87 -12.23 -2.19
N LEU A 280 47.63 -11.92 -3.46
CA LEU A 280 46.65 -12.65 -4.28
C LEU A 280 47.18 -14.02 -4.73
N LYS A 281 48.50 -14.19 -4.81
CA LYS A 281 49.18 -15.42 -5.27
C LYS A 281 49.52 -16.39 -4.13
N SER A 282 49.40 -15.98 -2.86
CA SER A 282 49.71 -16.82 -1.70
C SER A 282 48.73 -17.97 -1.43
N GLY A 283 47.83 -18.28 -2.37
CA GLY A 283 47.19 -19.60 -2.48
C GLY A 283 45.67 -19.65 -2.34
N GLU A 284 45.00 -18.54 -2.06
CA GLU A 284 43.55 -18.55 -1.81
C GLU A 284 42.72 -17.65 -2.75
N ALA A 285 43.35 -16.70 -3.46
CA ALA A 285 42.66 -15.81 -4.40
C ALA A 285 42.97 -16.18 -5.87
N HIS A 286 41.96 -16.13 -6.71
CA HIS A 286 42.07 -16.34 -8.15
C HIS A 286 41.60 -15.08 -8.87
N VAL A 287 42.53 -14.36 -9.49
CA VAL A 287 42.18 -13.22 -10.35
C VAL A 287 41.49 -13.77 -11.58
N THR A 288 40.19 -13.50 -11.71
CA THR A 288 39.36 -13.97 -12.80
C THR A 288 39.41 -13.01 -13.99
N ASP A 289 39.47 -11.70 -13.74
CA ASP A 289 39.57 -10.68 -14.79
C ASP A 289 40.22 -9.38 -14.30
N ARG A 290 40.65 -8.52 -15.24
CA ARG A 290 41.01 -7.11 -14.99
C ARG A 290 40.17 -6.22 -15.90
N ILE A 291 39.50 -5.24 -15.33
CA ILE A 291 38.55 -4.39 -16.05
C ILE A 291 39.32 -3.39 -16.93
N GLY A 292 39.53 -3.74 -18.20
CA GLY A 292 40.24 -2.91 -19.17
C GLY A 292 41.65 -2.50 -18.70
N ASN A 293 42.04 -1.26 -18.96
CA ASN A 293 43.31 -0.67 -18.50
C ASN A 293 43.20 0.00 -17.12
N THR A 294 42.27 -0.43 -16.26
CA THR A 294 42.07 0.18 -14.93
C THR A 294 42.80 -0.58 -13.84
N GLU A 295 42.88 0.02 -12.65
CA GLU A 295 43.35 -0.64 -11.42
C GLU A 295 42.27 -1.51 -10.75
N THR A 296 41.22 -1.90 -11.49
CA THR A 296 40.12 -2.72 -10.97
C THR A 296 40.26 -4.17 -11.44
N MET A 297 40.18 -5.10 -10.49
CA MET A 297 40.34 -6.53 -10.70
C MET A 297 39.10 -7.28 -10.24
N VAL A 298 38.68 -8.30 -10.98
CA VAL A 298 37.69 -9.28 -10.52
C VAL A 298 38.47 -10.46 -9.96
N VAL A 299 38.17 -10.84 -8.73
CA VAL A 299 38.92 -11.84 -8.00
C VAL A 299 37.95 -12.74 -7.24
N ASN A 300 38.11 -14.05 -7.41
CA ASN A 300 37.44 -15.05 -6.59
C ASN A 300 38.33 -15.38 -5.39
N LEU A 301 37.88 -15.14 -4.16
CA LEU A 301 38.67 -15.45 -2.94
C LEU A 301 37.77 -15.84 -1.76
N PRO A 302 38.30 -16.57 -0.76
CA PRO A 302 37.55 -16.91 0.45
C PRO A 302 37.31 -15.67 1.31
N LEU A 303 36.17 -15.63 2.00
CA LEU A 303 35.80 -14.53 2.90
C LEU A 303 36.86 -14.25 3.98
N SER A 304 37.59 -15.29 4.43
CA SER A 304 38.72 -15.17 5.37
C SER A 304 39.84 -14.23 4.88
N SER A 305 40.02 -14.12 3.57
CA SER A 305 41.09 -13.33 2.95
C SER A 305 40.74 -11.83 2.85
N LEU A 306 39.46 -11.45 3.04
CA LEU A 306 39.00 -10.06 2.90
C LEU A 306 39.60 -9.13 3.96
N GLU A 307 39.75 -9.60 5.20
CA GLU A 307 40.28 -8.77 6.28
C GLU A 307 41.77 -8.48 6.10
N SER A 308 42.55 -9.47 5.66
CA SER A 308 43.98 -9.30 5.32
C SER A 308 44.16 -8.36 4.14
N LEU A 309 43.31 -8.48 3.11
CA LEU A 309 43.34 -7.62 1.94
C LEU A 309 42.95 -6.17 2.29
N SER A 310 41.91 -5.99 3.12
CA SER A 310 41.50 -4.68 3.64
C SER A 310 42.60 -3.99 4.45
N LYS A 311 43.30 -4.73 5.33
CA LYS A 311 44.38 -4.20 6.15
C LYS A 311 45.70 -4.01 5.40
N SER A 312 45.84 -4.53 4.18
CA SER A 312 47.08 -4.45 3.40
C SER A 312 47.48 -3.02 3.00
N GLY A 313 46.52 -2.10 2.93
CA GLY A 313 46.72 -0.73 2.44
C GLY A 313 46.87 -0.60 0.92
N LEU A 314 46.83 -1.72 0.19
CA LEU A 314 47.06 -1.82 -1.25
C LEU A 314 45.79 -1.64 -2.11
N ILE A 315 44.62 -1.72 -1.47
CA ILE A 315 43.32 -1.57 -2.12
C ILE A 315 42.63 -0.29 -1.65
N ASN A 316 41.80 0.24 -2.54
CA ASN A 316 40.91 1.37 -2.27
C ASN A 316 39.55 0.89 -1.77
N PHE A 317 38.96 -0.12 -2.42
CA PHE A 317 37.65 -0.65 -2.05
C PHE A 317 37.45 -2.08 -2.56
N ILE A 318 36.70 -2.90 -1.82
CA ILE A 318 36.27 -4.24 -2.23
C ILE A 318 34.74 -4.42 -2.09
N SER A 319 34.11 -4.92 -3.15
CA SER A 319 32.66 -5.20 -3.21
C SER A 319 32.39 -6.56 -3.85
N PRO A 320 31.25 -7.22 -3.60
CA PRO A 320 30.94 -8.44 -4.34
C PRO A 320 30.68 -8.12 -5.82
N ASP A 321 30.99 -9.07 -6.70
CA ASP A 321 30.61 -9.02 -8.10
C ASP A 321 29.10 -9.33 -8.22
N ARG A 322 28.30 -8.28 -8.39
CA ARG A 322 26.84 -8.40 -8.34
C ARG A 322 26.31 -8.86 -9.69
N PRO A 323 25.46 -9.90 -9.75
CA PRO A 323 24.80 -10.27 -10.99
C PRO A 323 23.92 -9.10 -11.46
N THR A 324 24.09 -8.70 -12.72
CA THR A 324 23.16 -7.78 -13.39
C THR A 324 22.09 -8.62 -14.08
N THR A 325 20.83 -8.43 -13.70
CA THR A 325 19.69 -9.09 -14.35
C THR A 325 18.90 -8.08 -15.18
N VAL A 326 18.35 -8.54 -16.30
CA VAL A 326 17.23 -7.83 -16.93
C VAL A 326 16.12 -7.82 -15.87
N THR A 327 15.53 -6.66 -15.61
CA THR A 327 14.34 -6.55 -14.75
C THR A 327 13.18 -6.07 -15.62
N GLY A 328 11.94 -6.44 -15.28
CA GLY A 328 10.73 -6.08 -16.05
C GLY A 328 10.08 -7.21 -16.85
N HIS A 329 10.05 -8.43 -16.30
CA HIS A 329 9.51 -9.66 -16.91
C HIS A 329 7.97 -9.77 -16.86
N VAL A 330 7.22 -8.71 -17.21
CA VAL A 330 5.75 -8.72 -17.03
C VAL A 330 5.11 -9.88 -17.79
N GLU A 331 5.45 -10.09 -19.06
CA GLU A 331 4.86 -11.18 -19.86
C GLU A 331 5.24 -12.57 -19.32
N GLU A 332 6.50 -12.76 -18.97
CA GLU A 332 7.03 -14.05 -18.49
C GLU A 332 6.47 -14.39 -17.11
N SER A 333 6.48 -13.46 -16.15
CA SER A 333 5.98 -13.69 -14.77
C SER A 333 4.47 -13.96 -14.67
N ILE A 334 3.69 -13.64 -15.72
CA ILE A 334 2.24 -13.90 -15.79
C ILE A 334 1.87 -14.97 -16.84
N GLY A 335 2.85 -15.53 -17.55
CA GLY A 335 2.67 -16.55 -18.59
C GLY A 335 2.01 -16.06 -19.88
N ALA A 336 2.12 -14.77 -20.20
CA ALA A 336 1.59 -14.19 -21.44
C ALA A 336 2.39 -14.61 -22.69
N ASP A 337 3.70 -14.78 -22.54
CA ASP A 337 4.62 -15.25 -23.58
C ASP A 337 4.25 -16.67 -24.05
N MET A 338 3.87 -17.54 -23.11
CA MET A 338 3.49 -18.94 -23.34
C MET A 338 2.25 -19.10 -24.24
N ILE A 339 1.40 -18.07 -24.33
CA ILE A 339 0.11 -18.13 -25.02
C ILE A 339 0.04 -17.24 -26.27
N ARG A 340 1.14 -16.67 -26.74
CA ARG A 340 1.12 -15.84 -27.95
C ARG A 340 0.72 -16.64 -29.19
N SER A 341 1.15 -17.89 -29.28
CA SER A 341 0.81 -18.79 -30.39
C SER A 341 -0.31 -19.74 -29.98
N GLN A 342 -1.45 -19.61 -30.63
CA GLN A 342 -2.63 -20.40 -30.33
C GLN A 342 -2.85 -21.45 -31.42
N ALA A 343 -2.67 -22.73 -31.06
CA ALA A 343 -2.91 -23.85 -31.98
C ALA A 343 -4.39 -23.98 -32.37
N ALA A 344 -4.66 -24.72 -33.44
CA ALA A 344 -6.03 -25.04 -33.83
C ALA A 344 -6.70 -25.92 -32.74
N LEU A 345 -7.93 -25.57 -32.35
CA LEU A 345 -8.67 -26.26 -31.29
C LEU A 345 -10.17 -26.15 -31.54
N ASN A 346 -10.91 -27.25 -31.36
CA ASN A 346 -12.38 -27.30 -31.48
C ASN A 346 -12.92 -26.66 -32.77
N GLY A 347 -12.27 -26.97 -33.91
CA GLY A 347 -12.64 -26.43 -35.22
C GLY A 347 -12.25 -24.97 -35.47
N ARG A 348 -11.56 -24.30 -34.52
CA ARG A 348 -10.97 -22.97 -34.72
C ARG A 348 -9.55 -23.10 -35.28
N SER A 349 -9.22 -22.29 -36.28
CA SER A 349 -7.88 -22.20 -36.87
C SER A 349 -6.84 -21.73 -35.84
N ALA A 350 -5.57 -22.01 -36.13
CA ALA A 350 -4.47 -21.41 -35.37
C ALA A 350 -4.42 -19.88 -35.59
N TYR A 351 -4.03 -19.13 -34.57
CA TYR A 351 -3.93 -17.66 -34.63
C TYR A 351 -2.92 -17.13 -33.60
N THR A 352 -2.61 -15.83 -33.69
CA THR A 352 -1.75 -15.13 -32.72
C THR A 352 -2.61 -14.37 -31.71
N LEU A 353 -2.32 -14.52 -30.42
CA LEU A 353 -3.02 -13.82 -29.35
C LEU A 353 -2.25 -12.57 -28.92
N ASP A 354 -2.80 -11.41 -29.25
CA ASP A 354 -2.15 -10.10 -29.14
C ASP A 354 -3.14 -8.94 -28.87
N GLY A 355 -4.43 -9.23 -28.72
CA GLY A 355 -5.48 -8.23 -28.48
C GLY A 355 -6.08 -7.62 -29.75
N SER A 356 -5.76 -8.17 -30.93
CA SER A 356 -6.27 -7.67 -32.21
C SER A 356 -7.78 -7.43 -32.21
N ASP A 357 -8.17 -6.30 -32.80
CA ASP A 357 -9.55 -5.79 -32.92
C ASP A 357 -10.24 -5.37 -31.60
N ILE A 358 -9.63 -5.59 -30.43
CA ILE A 358 -10.20 -5.16 -29.15
C ILE A 358 -9.81 -3.71 -28.84
N GLY A 359 -10.79 -2.87 -28.52
CA GLY A 359 -10.56 -1.52 -28.00
C GLY A 359 -10.31 -1.51 -26.50
N VAL A 360 -9.15 -0.99 -26.09
CA VAL A 360 -8.75 -0.79 -24.69
C VAL A 360 -8.68 0.71 -24.40
N ALA A 361 -9.59 1.19 -23.55
CA ALA A 361 -9.61 2.56 -23.08
C ALA A 361 -8.73 2.72 -21.84
N VAL A 362 -7.78 3.65 -21.90
CA VAL A 362 -6.92 4.04 -20.78
C VAL A 362 -7.40 5.40 -20.27
N VAL A 363 -7.98 5.39 -19.07
CA VAL A 363 -8.54 6.57 -18.40
C VAL A 363 -7.52 7.11 -17.42
N ASP A 364 -6.77 8.14 -17.80
CA ASP A 364 -5.57 8.58 -17.08
C ASP A 364 -5.18 10.05 -17.38
N SER A 365 -3.89 10.38 -17.32
CA SER A 365 -3.26 11.68 -17.62
C SER A 365 -2.99 11.93 -19.10
N GLY A 366 -3.44 11.04 -19.99
CA GLY A 366 -3.19 11.11 -21.43
C GLY A 366 -2.20 10.06 -21.90
N ILE A 367 -1.86 10.07 -23.18
CA ILE A 367 -0.86 9.16 -23.77
C ILE A 367 0.06 9.96 -24.70
N ALA A 368 1.37 9.72 -24.59
CA ALA A 368 2.37 10.23 -25.52
C ALA A 368 2.23 9.57 -26.91
N SER A 369 1.37 10.14 -27.75
CA SER A 369 1.10 9.66 -29.11
C SER A 369 2.32 9.58 -30.03
N THR A 370 3.40 10.29 -29.68
CA THR A 370 4.67 10.25 -30.42
C THR A 370 5.49 9.00 -30.15
N HIS A 371 5.25 8.30 -29.04
CA HIS A 371 6.01 7.12 -28.63
C HIS A 371 5.79 5.98 -29.64
N ASN A 372 6.88 5.41 -30.16
CA ASN A 372 6.85 4.40 -31.23
C ASN A 372 6.15 3.11 -30.80
N GLY A 373 6.19 2.78 -29.51
CA GLY A 373 5.44 1.66 -28.95
C GLY A 373 3.92 1.76 -29.11
N PHE A 374 3.34 2.91 -29.48
CA PHE A 374 1.90 3.05 -29.81
C PHE A 374 1.63 3.09 -31.32
N LYS A 375 2.62 2.77 -32.15
CA LYS A 375 2.47 2.61 -33.59
C LYS A 375 2.38 1.11 -33.93
N ASN A 376 1.89 0.80 -35.12
CA ASN A 376 1.95 -0.55 -35.68
C ASN A 376 3.26 -0.75 -36.45
N GLY A 377 3.49 -1.96 -36.98
CA GLY A 377 4.69 -2.27 -37.76
C GLY A 377 4.88 -1.44 -39.04
N ALA A 378 3.85 -0.73 -39.51
CA ALA A 378 3.93 0.20 -40.64
C ALA A 378 4.16 1.67 -40.20
N GLY A 379 4.34 1.92 -38.90
CA GLY A 379 4.54 3.25 -38.33
C GLY A 379 3.26 4.08 -38.14
N ALA A 380 2.07 3.53 -38.44
CA ALA A 380 0.81 4.22 -38.22
C ALA A 380 0.37 4.13 -36.75
N SER A 381 -0.26 5.18 -36.22
CA SER A 381 -0.73 5.20 -34.83
C SER A 381 -1.81 4.14 -34.59
N ARG A 382 -1.71 3.43 -33.46
CA ARG A 382 -2.77 2.55 -32.92
C ARG A 382 -3.72 3.29 -31.98
N ILE A 383 -3.46 4.57 -31.69
CA ILE A 383 -4.36 5.43 -30.93
C ILE A 383 -5.50 5.86 -31.86
N VAL A 384 -6.63 5.15 -31.77
CA VAL A 384 -7.81 5.37 -32.63
C VAL A 384 -8.72 6.47 -32.11
N ALA A 385 -8.59 6.82 -30.83
CA ALA A 385 -9.26 7.96 -30.23
C ALA A 385 -8.40 8.56 -29.11
N ASN A 386 -8.38 9.88 -29.03
CA ASN A 386 -7.64 10.63 -28.01
C ASN A 386 -8.43 11.86 -27.60
N VAL A 387 -8.92 11.89 -26.37
CA VAL A 387 -9.81 12.94 -25.85
C VAL A 387 -9.35 13.46 -24.50
N ASN A 388 -9.51 14.77 -24.26
CA ASN A 388 -9.13 15.45 -23.03
C ASN A 388 -10.32 16.12 -22.32
N PHE A 389 -10.58 15.76 -21.07
CA PHE A 389 -11.63 16.35 -20.23
C PHE A 389 -11.12 17.34 -19.17
N THR A 390 -9.81 17.58 -19.09
CA THR A 390 -9.18 18.43 -18.07
C THR A 390 -8.97 19.87 -18.51
N SER A 391 -9.39 20.20 -19.73
CA SER A 391 -9.32 21.55 -20.29
C SER A 391 -10.55 21.84 -21.14
N GLY A 392 -10.76 23.11 -21.52
CA GLY A 392 -11.81 23.47 -22.47
C GLY A 392 -11.58 22.94 -23.90
N THR A 393 -10.43 22.32 -24.16
CA THR A 393 -10.01 21.85 -25.49
C THR A 393 -9.84 20.34 -25.49
N LEU A 394 -10.76 19.61 -26.12
CA LEU A 394 -10.73 18.14 -26.18
C LEU A 394 -9.49 17.55 -26.87
N THR A 395 -8.80 18.34 -27.71
CA THR A 395 -7.64 17.90 -28.51
C THR A 395 -6.29 18.14 -27.83
N ALA A 396 -6.25 18.78 -26.65
CA ALA A 396 -5.02 18.99 -25.90
C ALA A 396 -4.62 17.71 -25.13
N THR A 397 -4.10 16.71 -25.84
CA THR A 397 -4.01 15.33 -25.34
C THR A 397 -2.61 14.87 -24.94
N THR A 398 -1.66 15.79 -24.84
CA THR A 398 -0.30 15.48 -24.38
C THR A 398 -0.34 14.92 -22.97
N ASP A 399 0.54 13.96 -22.69
CA ASP A 399 0.75 13.44 -21.34
C ASP A 399 1.92 14.18 -20.68
N GLY A 400 1.63 15.34 -20.08
CA GLY A 400 2.64 16.11 -19.33
C GLY A 400 2.95 15.54 -17.95
N TYR A 401 2.11 14.65 -17.41
CA TYR A 401 2.36 14.03 -16.10
C TYR A 401 3.25 12.78 -16.20
N GLY A 402 3.02 11.92 -17.21
CA GLY A 402 3.82 10.75 -17.56
C GLY A 402 3.21 9.40 -17.16
N HIS A 403 2.27 9.41 -16.21
CA HIS A 403 1.66 8.19 -15.69
C HIS A 403 0.83 7.44 -16.75
N GLY A 404 0.06 8.16 -17.57
CA GLY A 404 -0.85 7.54 -18.53
C GLY A 404 -0.14 6.84 -19.67
N SER A 405 0.99 7.38 -20.12
CA SER A 405 1.86 6.71 -21.10
C SER A 405 2.46 5.42 -20.55
N HIS A 406 2.88 5.42 -19.29
CA HIS A 406 3.41 4.22 -18.61
C HIS A 406 2.33 3.14 -18.48
N VAL A 407 1.14 3.51 -18.00
CA VAL A 407 -0.02 2.63 -17.89
C VAL A 407 -0.42 2.04 -19.24
N ALA A 408 -0.51 2.87 -20.28
CA ALA A 408 -0.86 2.42 -21.62
C ALA A 408 0.21 1.49 -22.22
N GLY A 409 1.49 1.74 -21.95
CA GLY A 409 2.59 0.87 -22.37
C GLY A 409 2.44 -0.55 -21.82
N LEU A 410 2.11 -0.70 -20.53
CA LEU A 410 1.90 -2.00 -19.87
C LEU A 410 0.69 -2.76 -20.43
N ALA A 411 -0.39 -2.07 -20.77
CA ALA A 411 -1.60 -2.71 -21.30
C ALA A 411 -1.45 -3.10 -22.78
N VAL A 412 -0.97 -2.17 -23.62
CA VAL A 412 -1.15 -2.24 -25.07
C VAL A 412 0.08 -1.81 -25.87
N GLY A 413 1.24 -1.62 -25.25
CA GLY A 413 2.47 -1.24 -25.93
C GLY A 413 3.06 -2.31 -26.85
N ASP A 414 3.66 -1.92 -27.97
CA ASP A 414 4.36 -2.81 -28.93
C ASP A 414 5.76 -2.29 -29.30
N SER A 415 6.46 -1.66 -28.36
CA SER A 415 7.84 -1.21 -28.59
C SER A 415 8.74 -2.41 -28.88
N THR A 416 9.62 -2.23 -29.86
CA THR A 416 10.66 -3.19 -30.22
C THR A 416 11.98 -2.93 -29.48
N GLN A 417 12.05 -1.87 -28.66
CA GLN A 417 13.24 -1.55 -27.86
C GLN A 417 13.55 -2.69 -26.88
N SER A 418 14.85 -2.93 -26.63
CA SER A 418 15.32 -4.06 -25.80
C SER A 418 14.77 -5.40 -26.28
N SER A 419 14.75 -5.62 -27.60
CA SER A 419 14.14 -6.80 -28.26
C SER A 419 12.64 -6.99 -27.94
N GLY A 420 11.97 -5.90 -27.52
CA GLY A 420 10.60 -5.87 -27.06
C GLY A 420 10.37 -6.60 -25.74
N ALA A 421 11.36 -6.58 -24.84
CA ALA A 421 11.24 -7.08 -23.47
C ALA A 421 10.13 -6.38 -22.66
N TYR A 422 9.78 -5.14 -23.04
CA TYR A 422 8.80 -4.28 -22.33
C TYR A 422 7.55 -4.02 -23.16
N ARG A 423 7.12 -5.02 -23.93
CA ARG A 423 5.81 -4.98 -24.61
C ARG A 423 4.68 -5.09 -23.61
N GLY A 424 3.56 -4.48 -23.97
CA GLY A 424 2.32 -4.60 -23.22
C GLY A 424 1.62 -5.91 -23.51
N VAL A 425 0.71 -6.29 -22.61
CA VAL A 425 0.04 -7.59 -22.67
C VAL A 425 -0.82 -7.76 -23.94
N ALA A 426 -1.52 -6.71 -24.40
CA ALA A 426 -2.35 -6.72 -25.61
C ALA A 426 -1.78 -5.79 -26.69
N LYS A 427 -0.58 -6.12 -27.17
CA LYS A 427 0.24 -5.28 -28.06
C LYS A 427 -0.42 -4.83 -29.38
N ASN A 428 -1.44 -5.55 -29.88
CA ASN A 428 -2.14 -5.19 -31.12
C ASN A 428 -3.59 -4.70 -30.89
N ALA A 429 -3.96 -4.41 -29.65
CA ALA A 429 -5.23 -3.78 -29.34
C ALA A 429 -5.30 -2.34 -29.89
N LYS A 430 -6.54 -1.89 -30.19
CA LYS A 430 -6.85 -0.49 -30.50
C LYS A 430 -6.72 0.31 -29.20
N VAL A 431 -6.00 1.43 -29.26
CA VAL A 431 -5.72 2.27 -28.09
C VAL A 431 -6.68 3.45 -28.05
N ILE A 432 -7.40 3.61 -26.94
CA ILE A 432 -8.30 4.75 -26.70
C ILE A 432 -7.75 5.52 -25.50
N SER A 433 -7.28 6.74 -25.73
CA SER A 433 -6.77 7.61 -24.66
C SER A 433 -7.88 8.54 -24.17
N VAL A 434 -8.18 8.47 -22.87
CA VAL A 434 -9.18 9.32 -22.20
C VAL A 434 -8.50 10.06 -21.06
N LYS A 435 -8.06 11.29 -21.34
CA LYS A 435 -7.36 12.14 -20.38
C LYS A 435 -8.36 12.79 -19.42
N VAL A 436 -8.27 12.42 -18.15
CA VAL A 436 -9.09 12.92 -17.02
C VAL A 436 -8.24 13.42 -15.85
N LEU A 437 -6.92 13.25 -15.92
CA LEU A 437 -5.93 13.88 -15.05
C LEU A 437 -5.15 14.95 -15.84
N ASN A 438 -4.93 16.11 -15.23
CA ASN A 438 -4.17 17.19 -15.84
C ASN A 438 -2.66 16.84 -15.87
N ASP A 439 -1.83 17.74 -16.42
CA ASP A 439 -0.37 17.52 -16.51
C ASP A 439 0.35 17.57 -15.13
N LEU A 440 -0.38 17.88 -14.06
CA LEU A 440 0.09 17.81 -12.68
C LEU A 440 -0.29 16.48 -12.01
N GLY A 441 -1.07 15.61 -12.67
CA GLY A 441 -1.60 14.36 -12.11
C GLY A 441 -2.89 14.54 -11.32
N GLU A 442 -3.51 15.72 -11.35
CA GLU A 442 -4.70 16.05 -10.59
C GLU A 442 -5.96 15.81 -11.43
N GLY A 443 -7.01 15.29 -10.80
CA GLY A 443 -8.29 15.02 -11.44
C GLY A 443 -9.47 15.46 -10.59
N THR A 444 -10.64 15.51 -11.22
CA THR A 444 -11.92 15.71 -10.52
C THR A 444 -12.89 14.58 -10.90
N SER A 445 -13.82 14.26 -9.99
CA SER A 445 -14.82 13.23 -10.26
C SER A 445 -15.67 13.55 -11.49
N SER A 446 -15.94 14.83 -11.78
CA SER A 446 -16.72 15.25 -12.95
C SER A 446 -15.97 14.97 -14.27
N TRP A 447 -14.66 15.23 -14.34
CA TRP A 447 -13.85 14.89 -15.52
C TRP A 447 -13.80 13.39 -15.74
N LEU A 448 -13.63 12.61 -14.67
CA LEU A 448 -13.66 11.15 -14.75
C LEU A 448 -15.02 10.65 -15.26
N LEU A 449 -16.13 11.13 -14.69
CA LEU A 449 -17.47 10.75 -15.11
C LEU A 449 -17.76 11.11 -16.58
N ASN A 450 -17.29 12.27 -17.03
CA ASN A 450 -17.40 12.67 -18.44
C ASN A 450 -16.58 11.75 -19.35
N GLY A 451 -15.37 11.38 -18.95
CA GLY A 451 -14.54 10.41 -19.68
C GLY A 451 -15.19 9.03 -19.78
N LEU A 452 -15.72 8.51 -18.67
CA LEU A 452 -16.44 7.23 -18.66
C LEU A 452 -17.72 7.29 -19.50
N ASN A 453 -18.46 8.40 -19.44
CA ASN A 453 -19.64 8.61 -20.28
C ASN A 453 -19.26 8.65 -21.78
N TRP A 454 -18.16 9.30 -22.13
CA TRP A 454 -17.65 9.32 -23.50
C TRP A 454 -17.30 7.90 -23.97
N ILE A 455 -16.64 7.09 -23.13
CA ILE A 455 -16.37 5.67 -23.43
C ILE A 455 -17.68 4.94 -23.72
N LEU A 456 -18.69 5.09 -22.85
CA LEU A 456 -19.98 4.43 -23.02
C LEU A 456 -20.63 4.81 -24.36
N GLN A 457 -20.60 6.09 -24.74
CA GLN A 457 -21.18 6.60 -26.00
C GLN A 457 -20.41 6.12 -27.24
N ASN A 458 -19.09 5.98 -27.16
CA ASN A 458 -18.23 5.67 -28.30
C ASN A 458 -17.81 4.18 -28.37
N ARG A 459 -18.28 3.34 -27.44
CA ARG A 459 -17.86 1.93 -27.34
C ARG A 459 -18.09 1.13 -28.61
N VAL A 460 -19.17 1.39 -29.34
CA VAL A 460 -19.50 0.68 -30.58
C VAL A 460 -18.55 1.09 -31.70
N GLN A 461 -18.32 2.41 -31.85
CA GLN A 461 -17.47 2.96 -32.90
C GLN A 461 -16.02 2.44 -32.82
N TYR A 462 -15.44 2.42 -31.62
CA TYR A 462 -14.04 2.01 -31.43
C TYR A 462 -13.89 0.57 -30.94
N ASN A 463 -14.97 -0.21 -30.91
CA ASN A 463 -15.03 -1.55 -30.33
C ASN A 463 -14.41 -1.60 -28.91
N ILE A 464 -14.74 -0.63 -28.06
CA ILE A 464 -14.22 -0.55 -26.69
C ILE A 464 -14.85 -1.68 -25.88
N LYS A 465 -14.03 -2.63 -25.46
CA LYS A 465 -14.44 -3.77 -24.63
C LYS A 465 -13.77 -3.80 -23.28
N VAL A 466 -12.68 -3.05 -23.10
CA VAL A 466 -11.96 -2.96 -21.83
C VAL A 466 -11.73 -1.49 -21.49
N ALA A 467 -11.94 -1.12 -20.23
CA ALA A 467 -11.56 0.19 -19.69
C ALA A 467 -10.65 -0.01 -18.47
N ASN A 468 -9.47 0.59 -18.51
CA ASN A 468 -8.50 0.60 -17.42
C ASN A 468 -8.56 1.94 -16.68
N LEU A 469 -8.80 1.90 -15.37
CA LEU A 469 -8.78 3.05 -14.49
C LEU A 469 -7.66 2.86 -13.46
N SER A 470 -6.49 3.42 -13.77
CA SER A 470 -5.29 3.41 -12.91
C SER A 470 -5.25 4.62 -11.97
N LEU A 471 -6.42 5.03 -11.49
CA LEU A 471 -6.63 6.19 -10.63
C LEU A 471 -7.75 5.89 -9.64
N GLY A 472 -7.88 6.74 -8.62
CA GLY A 472 -8.98 6.62 -7.68
C GLY A 472 -9.11 7.81 -6.75
N THR A 473 -10.16 7.77 -5.94
CA THR A 473 -10.47 8.73 -4.91
C THR A 473 -10.82 8.01 -3.61
N THR A 474 -10.86 8.74 -2.49
CA THR A 474 -11.24 8.19 -1.20
C THR A 474 -12.63 7.54 -1.27
N ALA A 475 -12.73 6.29 -0.80
CA ALA A 475 -13.96 5.52 -0.77
C ALA A 475 -14.77 5.80 0.51
N VAL A 476 -15.50 6.92 0.55
CA VAL A 476 -16.37 7.25 1.69
C VAL A 476 -17.82 6.79 1.47
N ASP A 477 -18.32 6.90 0.25
CA ASP A 477 -19.68 6.49 -0.10
C ASP A 477 -19.73 5.03 -0.52
N SER A 478 -20.80 4.32 -0.13
CA SER A 478 -21.07 2.96 -0.59
C SER A 478 -21.00 2.88 -2.12
N TYR A 479 -20.53 1.77 -2.66
CA TYR A 479 -20.49 1.55 -4.13
C TYR A 479 -21.87 1.70 -4.80
N ARG A 480 -22.95 1.64 -4.01
CA ARG A 480 -24.33 1.86 -4.46
C ARG A 480 -24.64 3.33 -4.75
N ASN A 481 -23.97 4.24 -4.06
CA ASN A 481 -24.21 5.69 -4.09
C ASN A 481 -23.04 6.46 -4.72
N ASP A 482 -21.82 5.93 -4.64
CA ASP A 482 -20.64 6.53 -5.25
C ASP A 482 -20.89 6.70 -6.77
N PRO A 483 -20.83 7.94 -7.29
CA PRO A 483 -21.22 8.21 -8.67
C PRO A 483 -20.26 7.55 -9.68
N ILE A 484 -18.99 7.37 -9.33
CA ILE A 484 -18.02 6.67 -10.17
C ILE A 484 -18.37 5.18 -10.20
N CYS A 485 -18.69 4.57 -9.06
CA CYS A 485 -19.11 3.16 -9.01
C CYS A 485 -20.42 2.91 -9.77
N VAL A 486 -21.38 3.84 -9.69
CA VAL A 486 -22.61 3.80 -10.50
C VAL A 486 -22.30 3.86 -11.99
N LYS A 487 -21.39 4.75 -12.42
CA LYS A 487 -20.98 4.83 -13.82
C LYS A 487 -20.23 3.57 -14.27
N VAL A 488 -19.37 3.01 -13.43
CA VAL A 488 -18.69 1.73 -13.67
C VAL A 488 -19.70 0.60 -13.90
N LYS A 489 -20.76 0.53 -13.08
CA LYS A 489 -21.86 -0.42 -13.29
C LYS A 489 -22.48 -0.25 -14.68
N GLU A 490 -22.77 0.97 -15.13
CA GLU A 490 -23.33 1.21 -16.47
C GLU A 490 -22.40 0.72 -17.59
N LEU A 491 -21.08 0.93 -17.47
CA LEU A 491 -20.10 0.44 -18.44
C LEU A 491 -20.10 -1.10 -18.49
N VAL A 492 -20.10 -1.76 -17.32
CA VAL A 492 -20.15 -3.22 -17.23
C VAL A 492 -21.45 -3.77 -17.81
N GLN A 493 -22.58 -3.14 -17.53
CA GLN A 493 -23.88 -3.47 -18.12
C GLN A 493 -23.88 -3.33 -19.65
N ALA A 494 -23.13 -2.36 -20.17
CA ALA A 494 -22.91 -2.16 -21.59
C ALA A 494 -21.94 -3.17 -22.25
N GLY A 495 -21.38 -4.11 -21.46
CA GLY A 495 -20.47 -5.17 -21.91
C GLY A 495 -19.00 -4.79 -21.92
N ILE A 496 -18.61 -3.73 -21.21
CA ILE A 496 -17.21 -3.31 -21.06
C ILE A 496 -16.65 -3.94 -19.79
N VAL A 497 -15.50 -4.61 -19.89
CA VAL A 497 -14.74 -5.06 -18.73
C VAL A 497 -14.04 -3.85 -18.12
N VAL A 498 -14.43 -3.47 -16.90
CA VAL A 498 -13.81 -2.35 -16.20
C VAL A 498 -12.80 -2.88 -15.19
N VAL A 499 -11.53 -2.57 -15.43
CA VAL A 499 -10.39 -2.96 -14.60
C VAL A 499 -9.90 -1.75 -13.83
N VAL A 500 -9.77 -1.88 -12.51
CA VAL A 500 -9.51 -0.76 -11.62
C VAL A 500 -8.38 -1.11 -10.65
N ALA A 501 -7.52 -0.13 -10.36
CA ALA A 501 -6.50 -0.29 -9.31
C ALA A 501 -7.16 -0.42 -7.92
N ALA A 502 -6.55 -1.16 -7.00
CA ALA A 502 -7.04 -1.29 -5.62
C ALA A 502 -6.72 -0.06 -4.72
N GLY A 503 -5.64 0.66 -5.05
CA GLY A 503 -5.11 1.76 -4.24
C GLY A 503 -3.73 1.45 -3.66
N ASN A 504 -3.02 2.48 -3.19
CA ASN A 504 -1.64 2.38 -2.71
C ASN A 504 -1.51 2.71 -1.20
N LEU A 505 -2.59 2.49 -0.44
CA LEU A 505 -2.71 2.83 0.99
C LEU A 505 -2.61 1.58 1.88
N GLY A 506 -1.85 0.57 1.43
CA GLY A 506 -1.69 -0.71 2.12
C GLY A 506 -0.84 -0.68 3.39
N LYS A 507 -0.14 0.43 3.64
CA LYS A 507 0.70 0.63 4.83
C LYS A 507 0.51 2.04 5.38
N THR A 508 0.69 2.19 6.69
CA THR A 508 0.94 3.51 7.30
C THR A 508 2.30 4.01 6.83
N ALA A 509 2.63 5.30 7.05
CA ALA A 509 3.98 5.73 6.69
C ALA A 509 5.06 5.19 7.63
N THR A 510 4.71 4.77 8.84
CA THR A 510 5.59 3.98 9.71
C THR A 510 5.85 2.56 9.17
N GLY A 511 5.26 2.21 8.03
CA GLY A 511 5.44 0.91 7.36
C GLY A 511 4.51 -0.18 7.85
N ALA A 512 3.64 0.09 8.83
CA ALA A 512 2.74 -0.91 9.39
C ALA A 512 1.62 -1.27 8.40
N LYS A 513 1.37 -2.57 8.23
CA LYS A 513 0.32 -3.10 7.35
C LYS A 513 -1.06 -2.54 7.75
N THR A 514 -1.83 -2.06 6.78
CA THR A 514 -3.16 -1.49 6.98
C THR A 514 -4.20 -2.20 6.11
N TYR A 515 -5.39 -2.46 6.69
CA TYR A 515 -6.56 -3.03 6.03
C TYR A 515 -7.67 -1.99 5.87
N GLY A 516 -8.62 -2.24 4.98
CA GLY A 516 -9.77 -1.35 4.82
C GLY A 516 -9.51 -0.12 3.96
N ARG A 517 -8.54 -0.18 3.04
CA ARG A 517 -8.03 0.98 2.29
C ARG A 517 -8.21 0.88 0.78
N ILE A 518 -9.15 0.06 0.32
CA ILE A 518 -9.55 -0.01 -1.08
C ILE A 518 -10.21 1.31 -1.47
N HIS A 519 -9.68 1.97 -2.49
CA HIS A 519 -10.18 3.26 -2.96
C HIS A 519 -11.35 3.11 -3.94
N SER A 520 -12.05 4.20 -4.27
CA SER A 520 -13.05 4.22 -5.33
C SER A 520 -12.37 4.49 -6.67
N PRO A 521 -12.69 3.77 -7.77
CA PRO A 521 -13.81 2.82 -7.93
C PRO A 521 -13.51 1.35 -7.59
N GLY A 522 -12.36 1.05 -6.98
CA GLY A 522 -11.97 -0.29 -6.52
C GLY A 522 -12.95 -0.97 -5.58
N ILE A 523 -13.80 -0.21 -4.89
CA ILE A 523 -14.88 -0.74 -4.03
C ILE A 523 -16.05 -1.36 -4.80
N SER A 524 -16.16 -1.12 -6.11
CA SER A 524 -17.27 -1.61 -6.93
C SER A 524 -17.22 -3.13 -7.13
N PRO A 525 -18.28 -3.88 -6.80
CA PRO A 525 -18.35 -5.32 -7.07
C PRO A 525 -18.42 -5.64 -8.58
N TYR A 526 -18.87 -4.68 -9.40
CA TYR A 526 -18.94 -4.83 -10.86
C TYR A 526 -17.57 -4.75 -11.53
N ALA A 527 -16.64 -3.99 -10.95
CA ALA A 527 -15.28 -3.88 -11.47
C ALA A 527 -14.44 -5.11 -11.11
N LEU A 528 -13.39 -5.32 -11.92
CA LEU A 528 -12.27 -6.19 -11.60
C LEU A 528 -11.19 -5.34 -10.92
N THR A 529 -11.11 -5.42 -9.60
CA THR A 529 -10.20 -4.65 -8.74
C THR A 529 -8.89 -5.39 -8.56
N VAL A 530 -7.78 -4.71 -8.84
CA VAL A 530 -6.46 -5.31 -8.94
C VAL A 530 -5.52 -4.73 -7.90
N GLY A 531 -5.02 -5.58 -6.99
CA GLY A 531 -3.90 -5.24 -6.11
C GLY A 531 -2.55 -5.53 -6.77
N SER A 532 -1.45 -5.26 -6.07
CA SER A 532 -0.10 -5.35 -6.62
C SER A 532 0.76 -6.38 -5.92
N THR A 533 1.49 -7.16 -6.72
CA THR A 533 2.60 -7.99 -6.26
C THR A 533 3.95 -7.30 -6.49
N ASN A 534 4.91 -7.66 -5.65
CA ASN A 534 6.31 -7.45 -5.87
C ASN A 534 6.90 -8.76 -6.40
N SER A 535 7.29 -8.76 -7.67
CA SER A 535 7.90 -9.93 -8.32
C SER A 535 9.41 -10.03 -8.10
N MET A 536 9.98 -9.20 -7.21
CA MET A 536 11.42 -9.14 -6.92
C MET A 536 12.32 -8.89 -8.16
N GLY A 537 11.73 -8.51 -9.30
CA GLY A 537 12.43 -8.37 -10.57
C GLY A 537 12.78 -9.70 -11.24
N THR A 538 12.26 -10.83 -10.77
CA THR A 538 12.57 -12.18 -11.27
C THR A 538 11.43 -12.72 -12.15
N ALA A 539 11.76 -13.72 -12.96
CA ALA A 539 10.78 -14.48 -13.75
C ALA A 539 10.16 -15.63 -12.94
N THR A 540 10.91 -16.19 -11.99
CA THR A 540 10.37 -17.14 -11.03
C THR A 540 9.26 -16.46 -10.24
N THR A 541 8.23 -17.22 -9.94
CA THR A 541 7.10 -16.71 -9.19
C THR A 541 7.18 -17.12 -7.71
N ALA A 542 8.16 -17.95 -7.33
CA ALA A 542 8.26 -18.53 -6.00
C ALA A 542 8.57 -17.51 -4.89
N ASP A 543 9.21 -16.40 -5.23
CA ASP A 543 9.61 -15.28 -4.37
C ASP A 543 8.62 -14.09 -4.41
N ASP A 544 7.57 -14.18 -5.22
CA ASP A 544 6.53 -13.16 -5.30
C ASP A 544 5.83 -12.94 -3.96
N SER A 545 5.66 -11.68 -3.60
CA SER A 545 4.93 -11.27 -2.40
C SER A 545 3.94 -10.14 -2.69
N ILE A 546 2.98 -9.89 -1.81
CA ILE A 546 2.10 -8.72 -1.92
C ILE A 546 2.92 -7.45 -1.71
N ALA A 547 2.84 -6.52 -2.66
CA ALA A 547 3.53 -5.24 -2.53
C ALA A 547 3.06 -4.51 -1.27
N THR A 548 4.00 -3.97 -0.50
CA THR A 548 3.68 -3.36 0.81
C THR A 548 2.67 -2.21 0.69
N PHE A 549 2.77 -1.43 -0.38
CA PHE A 549 1.84 -0.32 -0.67
C PHE A 549 0.46 -0.78 -1.14
N SER A 550 0.28 -2.01 -1.64
CA SER A 550 -1.00 -2.44 -2.21
C SER A 550 -2.13 -2.34 -1.20
N SER A 551 -3.18 -1.58 -1.50
CA SER A 551 -4.36 -1.49 -0.65
C SER A 551 -5.01 -2.86 -0.44
N ARG A 552 -5.52 -3.05 0.78
CA ARG A 552 -6.09 -4.31 1.27
C ARG A 552 -7.55 -4.10 1.66
N GLY A 553 -8.37 -5.11 1.42
CA GLY A 553 -9.77 -5.13 1.84
C GLY A 553 -9.95 -5.29 3.36
N PRO A 554 -11.18 -5.54 3.82
CA PRO A 554 -12.42 -5.40 3.05
C PRO A 554 -12.68 -3.94 2.62
N THR A 555 -13.69 -3.67 1.80
CA THR A 555 -14.10 -2.28 1.54
C THR A 555 -14.65 -1.64 2.82
N ARG A 556 -14.39 -0.35 3.02
CA ARG A 556 -14.90 0.42 4.18
C ARG A 556 -15.75 1.64 3.78
N SER A 557 -16.19 1.66 2.53
CA SER A 557 -17.28 2.52 2.07
C SER A 557 -18.58 2.18 2.81
N PHE A 558 -19.45 3.17 2.99
CA PHE A 558 -20.70 2.99 3.73
C PHE A 558 -21.85 3.80 3.15
N LEU A 559 -23.07 3.36 3.41
CA LEU A 559 -24.27 4.19 3.25
C LEU A 559 -24.69 4.74 4.61
N THR A 560 -25.30 5.92 4.61
CA THR A 560 -25.92 6.50 5.80
C THR A 560 -27.43 6.35 5.69
N THR A 561 -28.03 5.69 6.68
CA THR A 561 -29.50 5.50 6.76
C THR A 561 -30.20 6.82 7.08
N SER A 562 -31.52 6.88 6.88
CA SER A 562 -32.33 8.07 7.23
C SER A 562 -32.29 8.43 8.72
N THR A 563 -31.89 7.48 9.59
CA THR A 563 -31.70 7.67 11.03
C THR A 563 -30.25 7.98 11.42
N GLY A 564 -29.34 8.16 10.44
CA GLY A 564 -27.95 8.57 10.66
C GLY A 564 -26.95 7.42 10.88
N TRP A 565 -27.40 6.15 10.91
CA TRP A 565 -26.51 5.00 11.06
C TRP A 565 -25.70 4.73 9.79
N LYS A 566 -24.39 4.51 9.96
CA LYS A 566 -23.48 4.07 8.89
C LYS A 566 -23.53 2.55 8.74
N VAL A 567 -23.81 2.08 7.54
CA VAL A 567 -23.79 0.66 7.18
C VAL A 567 -22.65 0.44 6.19
N PHE A 568 -21.59 -0.21 6.66
CA PHE A 568 -20.38 -0.48 5.87
C PHE A 568 -20.62 -1.62 4.88
N ASP A 569 -20.08 -1.46 3.66
CA ASP A 569 -20.21 -2.47 2.62
C ASP A 569 -19.45 -3.76 2.97
N ASN A 570 -18.23 -3.65 3.53
CA ASN A 570 -17.37 -4.76 3.95
C ASN A 570 -17.10 -5.84 2.88
N ASN A 571 -17.10 -5.46 1.59
CA ASN A 571 -16.88 -6.41 0.49
C ASN A 571 -15.43 -6.91 0.47
N ILE A 572 -15.21 -8.17 0.11
CA ILE A 572 -13.90 -8.75 -0.18
C ILE A 572 -13.31 -8.07 -1.42
N LYS A 573 -12.13 -7.48 -1.26
CA LYS A 573 -11.32 -6.86 -2.31
C LYS A 573 -9.83 -6.91 -1.91
N PRO A 574 -8.86 -6.86 -2.85
CA PRO A 574 -9.05 -6.87 -4.31
C PRO A 574 -9.61 -8.22 -4.82
N ASP A 575 -9.99 -8.29 -6.09
CA ASP A 575 -10.46 -9.56 -6.68
C ASP A 575 -9.27 -10.48 -7.04
N ILE A 576 -8.19 -9.89 -7.56
CA ILE A 576 -6.90 -10.54 -7.87
C ILE A 576 -5.75 -9.56 -7.66
N VAL A 577 -4.51 -10.04 -7.76
CA VAL A 577 -3.30 -9.20 -7.80
C VAL A 577 -2.47 -9.47 -9.05
N ALA A 578 -1.65 -8.50 -9.47
CA ALA A 578 -0.75 -8.65 -10.61
C ALA A 578 0.58 -7.90 -10.34
N PRO A 579 1.65 -8.16 -11.12
CA PRO A 579 2.90 -7.41 -10.98
C PRO A 579 2.65 -5.91 -11.03
N GLY A 580 3.27 -5.15 -10.12
CA GLY A 580 3.11 -3.69 -10.07
C GLY A 580 4.20 -2.95 -9.34
N ASN A 581 5.25 -3.63 -8.90
CA ASN A 581 6.40 -3.00 -8.26
C ASN A 581 7.56 -2.88 -9.25
N ARG A 582 8.07 -1.66 -9.45
CA ARG A 582 9.21 -1.34 -10.31
C ARG A 582 9.06 -1.88 -11.73
N LEU A 583 7.88 -1.70 -12.32
CA LEU A 583 7.66 -2.08 -13.72
C LEU A 583 8.25 -1.02 -14.66
N ILE A 584 8.95 -1.49 -15.69
CA ILE A 584 9.45 -0.66 -16.78
C ILE A 584 8.35 -0.51 -17.82
N SER A 585 8.06 0.74 -18.19
CA SER A 585 7.17 1.03 -19.32
C SER A 585 7.41 2.43 -19.87
N TYR A 586 6.55 2.86 -20.79
CA TYR A 586 6.81 3.99 -21.66
C TYR A 586 6.83 5.30 -20.89
N LYS A 587 7.80 6.14 -21.22
CA LYS A 587 7.98 7.47 -20.65
C LYS A 587 7.55 8.51 -21.68
N SER A 588 6.65 9.42 -21.31
CA SER A 588 6.40 10.61 -22.13
C SER A 588 7.55 11.61 -22.01
N ALA A 589 7.88 12.31 -23.09
CA ALA A 589 8.98 13.27 -23.10
C ALA A 589 8.70 14.44 -22.14
N ASN A 590 9.72 14.83 -21.36
CA ASN A 590 9.68 15.97 -20.41
C ASN A 590 8.52 15.91 -19.40
N ASN A 591 8.13 14.71 -18.98
CA ASN A 591 7.01 14.55 -18.06
C ASN A 591 7.37 14.93 -16.62
N ARG A 592 6.36 15.38 -15.87
CA ARG A 592 6.55 15.89 -14.51
C ARG A 592 7.12 14.86 -13.55
N LEU A 593 6.72 13.59 -13.64
CA LEU A 593 7.25 12.54 -12.76
C LEU A 593 8.76 12.35 -12.94
N ALA A 594 9.22 12.24 -14.19
CA ALA A 594 10.64 12.11 -14.51
C ALA A 594 11.44 13.39 -14.23
N LEU A 595 10.81 14.57 -14.27
CA LEU A 595 11.45 15.83 -13.89
C LEU A 595 11.63 15.95 -12.37
N LEU A 596 10.63 15.56 -11.58
CA LEU A 596 10.68 15.59 -10.11
C LEU A 596 11.50 14.44 -9.53
N SER A 597 11.59 13.33 -10.25
CA SER A 597 12.36 12.15 -9.84
C SER A 597 13.11 11.58 -11.04
N PRO A 598 14.26 12.18 -11.41
CA PRO A 598 15.06 11.73 -12.57
C PRO A 598 15.48 10.26 -12.51
N THR A 599 15.59 9.69 -11.31
CA THR A 599 15.88 8.27 -11.07
C THR A 599 14.82 7.31 -11.62
N LEU A 600 13.61 7.80 -11.94
CA LEU A 600 12.59 7.00 -12.61
C LEU A 600 12.92 6.78 -14.09
N SER A 601 13.68 7.67 -14.72
CA SER A 601 14.05 7.59 -16.14
C SER A 601 15.13 6.53 -16.37
N LEU A 602 14.95 5.67 -17.37
CA LEU A 602 16.01 4.74 -17.81
C LEU A 602 16.91 5.34 -18.88
N ASP A 603 16.47 6.41 -19.55
CA ASP A 603 17.23 7.02 -20.64
C ASP A 603 17.95 8.29 -20.20
N ALA A 604 19.17 8.46 -20.68
CA ALA A 604 19.96 9.67 -20.51
C ALA A 604 19.37 10.88 -21.28
N THR A 605 18.64 10.63 -22.38
CA THR A 605 17.97 11.66 -23.18
C THR A 605 16.58 11.20 -23.61
N ASN A 606 15.66 12.14 -23.79
CA ASN A 606 14.30 11.83 -24.25
C ASN A 606 14.30 11.51 -25.74
N ASN A 607 13.66 10.39 -26.11
CA ASN A 607 13.38 10.01 -27.48
C ASN A 607 11.98 9.34 -27.57
N ASN A 608 11.57 8.92 -28.77
CA ASN A 608 10.24 8.32 -28.99
C ASN A 608 10.13 6.86 -28.51
N ASP A 609 11.16 6.33 -27.86
CA ASP A 609 11.20 5.00 -27.25
C ASP A 609 11.63 5.08 -25.79
N SER A 610 11.52 6.26 -25.17
CA SER A 610 11.96 6.44 -23.80
C SER A 610 11.14 5.61 -22.80
N MET A 611 11.81 5.12 -21.76
CA MET A 611 11.27 4.23 -20.72
C MET A 611 11.45 4.82 -19.32
N MET A 612 10.58 4.41 -18.39
CA MET A 612 10.68 4.75 -16.96
C MET A 612 10.18 3.61 -16.05
N TYR A 613 10.68 3.58 -14.81
CA TYR A 613 10.17 2.71 -13.75
C TYR A 613 9.00 3.36 -13.02
N MET A 614 7.97 2.59 -12.71
CA MET A 614 6.94 2.98 -11.74
C MET A 614 6.51 1.81 -10.85
N SER A 615 6.03 2.15 -9.65
CA SER A 615 5.40 1.20 -8.73
C SER A 615 3.99 1.67 -8.38
N GLY A 616 3.03 0.76 -8.35
CA GLY A 616 1.67 1.03 -7.92
C GLY A 616 0.68 -0.04 -8.37
N THR A 617 -0.46 -0.10 -7.70
CA THR A 617 -1.63 -0.85 -8.23
C THR A 617 -2.10 -0.29 -9.58
N SER A 618 -1.77 0.97 -9.86
CA SER A 618 -1.88 1.62 -11.17
C SER A 618 -1.08 0.95 -12.29
N MET A 619 -0.01 0.23 -11.96
CA MET A 619 0.78 -0.57 -12.91
C MET A 619 0.26 -2.00 -13.01
N SER A 620 -0.39 -2.53 -11.97
CA SER A 620 -1.02 -3.86 -11.99
C SER A 620 -2.32 -3.90 -12.78
N ALA A 621 -3.17 -2.89 -12.64
CA ALA A 621 -4.43 -2.79 -13.37
C ALA A 621 -4.29 -2.90 -14.92
N PRO A 622 -3.35 -2.21 -15.59
CA PRO A 622 -3.21 -2.30 -17.05
C PRO A 622 -2.74 -3.67 -17.53
N VAL A 623 -1.95 -4.40 -16.73
CA VAL A 623 -1.56 -5.78 -17.03
C VAL A 623 -2.80 -6.69 -17.11
N VAL A 624 -3.70 -6.55 -16.14
CA VAL A 624 -5.00 -7.26 -16.11
C VAL A 624 -5.93 -6.78 -17.23
N ALA A 625 -5.94 -5.49 -17.55
CA ALA A 625 -6.73 -4.95 -18.66
C ALA A 625 -6.30 -5.53 -20.01
N GLY A 626 -4.99 -5.64 -20.25
CA GLY A 626 -4.47 -6.32 -21.43
C GLY A 626 -4.85 -7.81 -21.44
N ALA A 627 -4.78 -8.50 -20.29
CA ALA A 627 -5.23 -9.89 -20.19
C ALA A 627 -6.73 -10.05 -20.53
N ALA A 628 -7.58 -9.12 -20.10
CA ALA A 628 -9.00 -9.12 -20.45
C ALA A 628 -9.22 -8.96 -21.97
N ALA A 629 -8.41 -8.13 -22.63
CA ALA A 629 -8.46 -8.00 -24.09
C ALA A 629 -8.05 -9.30 -24.79
N LEU A 630 -7.05 -10.02 -24.28
CA LEU A 630 -6.68 -11.35 -24.80
C LEU A 630 -7.82 -12.36 -24.63
N LEU A 631 -8.50 -12.40 -23.48
CA LEU A 631 -9.64 -13.30 -23.27
C LEU A 631 -10.82 -12.99 -24.20
N LEU A 632 -11.06 -11.72 -24.50
CA LEU A 632 -12.09 -11.31 -25.46
C LEU A 632 -11.72 -11.65 -26.91
N GLN A 633 -10.44 -11.63 -27.26
CA GLN A 633 -9.97 -12.15 -28.56
C GLN A 633 -10.14 -13.67 -28.64
N VAL A 634 -9.92 -14.41 -27.54
CA VAL A 634 -10.15 -15.85 -27.45
C VAL A 634 -11.62 -16.22 -27.65
N ASN A 635 -12.51 -15.50 -26.98
CA ASN A 635 -13.94 -15.75 -27.02
C ASN A 635 -14.70 -14.41 -26.86
N PRO A 636 -15.19 -13.83 -27.98
CA PRO A 636 -15.84 -12.52 -27.96
C PRO A 636 -17.22 -12.53 -27.27
N ASN A 637 -17.77 -13.72 -26.98
CA ASN A 637 -19.07 -13.87 -26.30
C ASN A 637 -18.96 -13.87 -24.78
N LEU A 638 -17.75 -13.85 -24.21
CA LEU A 638 -17.57 -13.79 -22.76
C LEU A 638 -18.16 -12.50 -22.20
N THR A 639 -18.93 -12.63 -21.11
CA THR A 639 -19.38 -11.46 -20.35
C THR A 639 -18.27 -10.97 -19.41
N PRO A 640 -18.33 -9.71 -18.92
CA PRO A 640 -17.42 -9.23 -17.89
C PRO A 640 -17.39 -10.11 -16.64
N GLY A 641 -18.54 -10.66 -16.22
CA GLY A 641 -18.62 -11.59 -15.10
C GLY A 641 -17.89 -12.91 -15.34
N MET A 642 -17.93 -13.45 -16.58
CA MET A 642 -17.15 -14.63 -16.94
C MET A 642 -15.66 -14.35 -16.98
N ILE A 643 -15.23 -13.18 -17.47
CA ILE A 643 -13.81 -12.78 -17.48
C ILE A 643 -13.29 -12.68 -16.05
N LYS A 644 -14.05 -12.03 -15.16
CA LYS A 644 -13.75 -11.97 -13.73
C LYS A 644 -13.70 -13.36 -13.07
N MET A 645 -14.58 -14.28 -13.48
CA MET A 645 -14.54 -15.67 -13.02
C MET A 645 -13.28 -16.38 -13.50
N ILE A 646 -12.99 -16.34 -14.80
CA ILE A 646 -11.87 -17.06 -15.42
C ILE A 646 -10.55 -16.64 -14.77
N MET A 647 -10.33 -15.32 -14.60
CA MET A 647 -9.11 -14.79 -14.01
C MET A 647 -8.92 -15.18 -12.53
N GLN A 648 -10.00 -15.18 -11.74
CA GLN A 648 -9.93 -15.62 -10.33
C GLN A 648 -9.75 -17.13 -10.22
N TYR A 649 -10.48 -17.91 -11.03
CA TYR A 649 -10.47 -19.36 -10.98
C TYR A 649 -9.10 -19.93 -11.34
N SER A 650 -8.41 -19.35 -12.32
CA SER A 650 -7.06 -19.77 -12.74
C SER A 650 -5.93 -19.10 -11.95
N ALA A 651 -6.24 -18.16 -11.05
CA ALA A 651 -5.24 -17.38 -10.32
C ALA A 651 -4.28 -18.28 -9.53
N ARG A 652 -3.08 -17.78 -9.28
CA ARG A 652 -2.07 -18.43 -8.46
C ARG A 652 -2.17 -17.95 -7.01
N PRO A 653 -2.44 -18.82 -6.02
CA PRO A 653 -2.34 -18.44 -4.62
C PRO A 653 -0.90 -18.03 -4.26
N ILE A 654 -0.76 -16.88 -3.59
CA ILE A 654 0.49 -16.39 -3.04
C ILE A 654 0.64 -16.90 -1.61
N SER A 655 1.79 -17.51 -1.32
CA SER A 655 2.11 -18.01 0.01
C SER A 655 2.13 -16.88 1.05
N GLY A 656 1.53 -17.11 2.21
CA GLY A 656 1.50 -16.14 3.32
C GLY A 656 0.59 -14.93 3.14
N ALA A 657 -0.14 -14.81 2.01
CA ALA A 657 -1.12 -13.75 1.78
C ALA A 657 -2.55 -14.22 2.11
N ASN A 658 -3.36 -13.38 2.75
CA ASN A 658 -4.79 -13.68 2.95
C ASN A 658 -5.68 -13.09 1.83
N THR A 659 -6.95 -13.48 1.81
CA THR A 659 -7.92 -13.07 0.78
C THR A 659 -8.12 -11.55 0.67
N PHE A 660 -8.00 -10.79 1.77
CA PHE A 660 -8.09 -9.32 1.70
C PHE A 660 -6.83 -8.67 1.12
N GLU A 661 -5.74 -9.42 0.97
CA GLU A 661 -4.51 -8.96 0.33
C GLU A 661 -4.44 -9.40 -1.13
N GLN A 662 -4.76 -10.67 -1.42
CA GLN A 662 -4.55 -11.27 -2.73
C GLN A 662 -5.83 -11.48 -3.56
N GLY A 663 -7.02 -11.36 -2.95
CA GLY A 663 -8.25 -11.83 -3.55
C GLY A 663 -8.21 -13.34 -3.79
N ALA A 664 -8.45 -13.77 -5.03
CA ALA A 664 -8.27 -15.16 -5.45
C ALA A 664 -6.81 -15.54 -5.69
N GLY A 665 -5.89 -14.57 -5.86
CA GLY A 665 -4.47 -14.81 -6.11
C GLY A 665 -3.87 -13.93 -7.21
N ALA A 666 -2.64 -14.24 -7.60
CA ALA A 666 -1.92 -13.57 -8.67
C ALA A 666 -2.45 -13.96 -10.06
N LEU A 667 -2.47 -13.00 -10.97
CA LEU A 667 -2.84 -13.18 -12.37
C LEU A 667 -2.03 -14.32 -13.02
N ASN A 668 -2.75 -15.24 -13.67
CA ASN A 668 -2.21 -16.33 -14.47
C ASN A 668 -2.87 -16.29 -15.85
N ILE A 669 -2.20 -15.67 -16.83
CA ILE A 669 -2.75 -15.51 -18.18
C ILE A 669 -2.79 -16.85 -18.93
N GLU A 670 -1.77 -17.69 -18.74
CA GLU A 670 -1.73 -19.02 -19.35
C GLU A 670 -2.97 -19.84 -18.97
N GLY A 671 -3.22 -20.00 -17.67
CA GLY A 671 -4.37 -20.75 -17.18
C GLY A 671 -5.70 -20.11 -17.58
N ALA A 672 -5.79 -18.78 -17.55
CA ALA A 672 -6.99 -18.04 -17.96
C ALA A 672 -7.32 -18.27 -19.44
N VAL A 673 -6.34 -18.16 -20.33
CA VAL A 673 -6.49 -18.40 -21.76
C VAL A 673 -6.83 -19.87 -22.03
N ARG A 674 -6.11 -20.81 -21.40
CA ARG A 674 -6.37 -22.24 -21.54
C ARG A 674 -7.80 -22.60 -21.14
N LEU A 675 -8.28 -22.04 -20.02
CA LEU A 675 -9.66 -22.22 -19.58
C LEU A 675 -10.65 -21.60 -20.56
N ALA A 676 -10.46 -20.33 -20.96
CA ALA A 676 -11.33 -19.62 -21.89
C ALA A 676 -11.43 -20.30 -23.27
N ARG A 677 -10.33 -20.86 -23.78
CA ARG A 677 -10.31 -21.61 -25.06
C ARG A 677 -11.10 -22.90 -25.01
N SER A 678 -11.24 -23.49 -23.82
CA SER A 678 -12.03 -24.71 -23.63
C SER A 678 -13.54 -24.46 -23.60
N LEU A 679 -13.97 -23.20 -23.45
CA LEU A 679 -15.38 -22.82 -23.43
C LEU A 679 -15.97 -22.72 -24.85
N ARG A 680 -17.27 -22.97 -24.92
CA ARG A 680 -18.08 -22.83 -26.13
C ARG A 680 -18.10 -21.37 -26.62
N THR A 681 -18.12 -21.21 -27.93
CA THR A 681 -18.27 -19.91 -28.61
C THR A 681 -19.59 -19.78 -29.34
N ASP A 682 -20.37 -20.85 -29.44
CA ASP A 682 -21.68 -20.88 -30.10
C ASP A 682 -22.83 -20.47 -29.15
N ILE A 683 -22.50 -20.02 -27.93
CA ILE A 683 -23.45 -19.57 -26.92
C ILE A 683 -23.35 -18.05 -26.78
N ASP A 684 -24.50 -17.39 -26.81
CA ASP A 684 -24.65 -16.04 -26.26
C ASP A 684 -24.78 -16.12 -24.73
N PHE A 685 -23.67 -15.93 -24.04
CA PHE A 685 -23.63 -16.02 -22.58
C PHE A 685 -24.43 -14.92 -21.88
N GLN A 686 -24.77 -13.81 -22.54
CA GLN A 686 -25.66 -12.83 -21.91
C GLN A 686 -27.06 -13.41 -21.72
N ASN A 687 -27.56 -14.12 -22.73
CA ASN A 687 -28.94 -14.59 -22.78
C ASN A 687 -29.09 -16.06 -22.35
N ALA A 688 -27.98 -16.73 -22.01
CA ALA A 688 -27.99 -18.09 -21.51
C ALA A 688 -28.82 -18.25 -20.23
N ALA A 689 -29.54 -19.36 -20.12
CA ALA A 689 -30.27 -19.75 -18.92
C ALA A 689 -29.29 -20.25 -17.84
N ASN A 690 -29.61 -20.02 -16.56
CA ASN A 690 -28.84 -20.55 -15.45
C ASN A 690 -28.72 -22.09 -15.57
N GLY A 691 -27.52 -22.64 -15.42
CA GLY A 691 -27.27 -24.08 -15.59
C GLY A 691 -27.02 -24.56 -17.02
N SER A 692 -27.09 -23.67 -18.03
CA SER A 692 -26.70 -24.03 -19.41
C SER A 692 -25.25 -24.52 -19.46
N SER A 693 -24.96 -25.55 -20.24
CA SER A 693 -23.57 -26.03 -20.41
C SER A 693 -22.73 -24.99 -21.14
N THR A 694 -21.69 -24.48 -20.50
CA THR A 694 -20.69 -23.54 -21.08
C THR A 694 -19.60 -24.26 -21.87
N VAL A 695 -19.55 -25.59 -21.73
CA VAL A 695 -18.55 -26.48 -22.33
C VAL A 695 -19.22 -27.46 -23.30
N ALA A 696 -18.43 -27.99 -24.24
CA ALA A 696 -18.90 -28.98 -25.22
C ALA A 696 -19.19 -30.34 -24.55
N GLN A 697 -19.97 -31.19 -25.23
CA GLN A 697 -20.21 -32.56 -24.79
C GLN A 697 -18.89 -33.34 -24.72
N GLY A 698 -18.69 -34.12 -23.64
CA GLY A 698 -17.46 -34.89 -23.42
C GLY A 698 -16.27 -34.05 -22.94
N TRP A 699 -16.48 -32.76 -22.62
CA TRP A 699 -15.43 -31.91 -22.07
C TRP A 699 -14.95 -32.41 -20.70
N THR A 700 -13.64 -32.33 -20.49
CA THR A 700 -12.97 -32.53 -19.20
C THR A 700 -12.26 -31.24 -18.79
N MET A 701 -12.22 -30.97 -17.48
CA MET A 701 -11.50 -29.81 -16.95
C MET A 701 -10.03 -29.85 -17.41
N PRO A 702 -9.51 -28.76 -18.04
CA PRO A 702 -8.08 -28.66 -18.32
C PRO A 702 -7.26 -28.80 -17.03
N THR A 703 -6.03 -29.31 -17.14
CA THR A 703 -5.14 -29.46 -15.98
C THR A 703 -5.07 -28.15 -15.18
N THR A 704 -5.51 -28.18 -13.93
CA THR A 704 -5.64 -26.98 -13.08
C THR A 704 -4.33 -26.60 -12.39
N SER A 705 -3.23 -26.76 -13.11
CA SER A 705 -1.90 -26.31 -12.71
C SER A 705 -1.22 -25.61 -13.86
N THR A 706 -0.36 -24.66 -13.54
CA THR A 706 0.41 -23.89 -14.51
C THR A 706 1.87 -23.85 -14.04
N THR A 707 2.80 -23.87 -15.00
CA THR A 707 4.24 -23.69 -14.76
C THR A 707 4.67 -22.37 -15.38
N ILE A 708 5.06 -21.39 -14.56
CA ILE A 708 5.57 -20.08 -15.01
C ILE A 708 6.91 -19.82 -14.31
N GLY A 709 7.92 -19.39 -15.08
CA GLY A 709 9.24 -19.08 -14.54
C GLY A 709 9.91 -20.25 -13.83
N GLY A 710 9.69 -21.48 -14.31
CA GLY A 710 10.19 -22.71 -13.70
C GLY A 710 9.43 -23.19 -12.45
N ASN A 711 8.45 -22.42 -11.95
CA ASN A 711 7.66 -22.78 -10.77
C ASN A 711 6.27 -23.31 -11.18
N THR A 712 5.90 -24.47 -10.66
CA THR A 712 4.57 -25.09 -10.90
C THR A 712 3.66 -24.86 -9.71
N PHE A 713 2.46 -24.35 -9.97
CA PHE A 713 1.47 -24.06 -8.94
C PHE A 713 0.08 -24.56 -9.34
N GLN A 714 -0.74 -24.88 -8.33
CA GLN A 714 -2.16 -25.18 -8.52
C GLN A 714 -2.97 -23.89 -8.66
N TRP A 715 -3.98 -23.91 -9.52
CA TRP A 715 -4.94 -22.82 -9.64
C TRP A 715 -5.75 -22.67 -8.35
N ALA A 716 -6.18 -21.45 -8.04
CA ALA A 716 -6.98 -21.16 -6.86
C ALA A 716 -8.35 -21.86 -6.89
N GLN A 717 -8.97 -21.99 -8.08
CA GLN A 717 -10.29 -22.60 -8.28
C GLN A 717 -11.40 -21.97 -7.44
N VAL A 718 -11.24 -20.69 -7.12
CA VAL A 718 -12.18 -19.90 -6.33
C VAL A 718 -12.63 -18.65 -7.07
N ILE A 719 -13.80 -18.13 -6.71
CA ILE A 719 -14.19 -16.75 -6.97
C ILE A 719 -14.57 -16.08 -5.65
N THR A 720 -14.25 -14.80 -5.52
CA THR A 720 -14.66 -13.96 -4.39
C THR A 720 -16.05 -13.39 -4.63
N GLY A 721 -16.95 -13.58 -3.65
CA GLY A 721 -18.19 -12.82 -3.53
C GLY A 721 -17.98 -11.56 -2.69
N ASN A 722 -19.05 -10.97 -2.17
CA ASN A 722 -18.93 -9.80 -1.29
C ASN A 722 -18.41 -10.22 0.09
N HIS A 723 -18.86 -11.35 0.64
CA HIS A 723 -18.53 -11.81 1.99
C HIS A 723 -18.25 -13.32 2.07
N ASN A 724 -18.12 -13.99 0.93
CA ASN A 724 -17.88 -15.42 0.85
C ASN A 724 -16.90 -15.76 -0.28
N ILE A 725 -16.45 -17.01 -0.27
CA ILE A 725 -15.69 -17.62 -1.35
C ILE A 725 -16.54 -18.75 -1.92
N ILE A 726 -16.57 -18.83 -3.26
CA ILE A 726 -17.35 -19.83 -3.99
C ILE A 726 -16.37 -20.70 -4.79
N THR A 727 -16.55 -22.02 -4.72
CA THR A 727 -15.66 -22.99 -5.38
C THR A 727 -16.45 -24.09 -6.09
N GLY A 728 -15.75 -24.83 -6.95
CA GLY A 728 -16.28 -26.03 -7.63
C GLY A 728 -16.29 -25.92 -9.15
N ALA A 729 -16.25 -27.07 -9.82
CA ALA A 729 -16.13 -27.17 -11.28
C ALA A 729 -17.34 -26.59 -12.03
N ASN A 730 -18.52 -26.52 -11.40
CA ASN A 730 -19.72 -25.93 -12.00
C ASN A 730 -19.59 -24.42 -12.26
N LEU A 731 -18.65 -23.72 -11.59
CA LEU A 731 -18.31 -22.34 -11.95
C LEU A 731 -17.82 -22.23 -13.40
N VAL A 732 -17.14 -23.27 -13.87
CA VAL A 732 -16.61 -23.34 -15.24
C VAL A 732 -17.61 -24.00 -16.18
N SER A 733 -18.14 -25.17 -15.82
CA SER A 733 -18.89 -26.05 -16.73
C SER A 733 -20.38 -25.71 -16.89
N LYS A 734 -20.91 -24.87 -16.00
CA LYS A 734 -22.31 -24.42 -16.01
C LYS A 734 -22.36 -22.90 -15.99
N PHE A 735 -23.25 -22.35 -16.81
CA PHE A 735 -23.47 -20.93 -16.83
C PHE A 735 -24.16 -20.50 -15.53
N GLN A 736 -23.57 -19.54 -14.83
CA GLN A 736 -24.12 -18.97 -13.61
C GLN A 736 -24.83 -17.66 -13.95
N ALA A 737 -26.05 -17.46 -13.46
CA ALA A 737 -26.77 -16.20 -13.66
C ALA A 737 -25.98 -14.98 -13.14
N ALA A 738 -25.13 -15.16 -12.13
CA ALA A 738 -24.21 -14.14 -11.63
C ALA A 738 -23.21 -13.60 -12.68
N TYR A 739 -23.01 -14.30 -13.81
CA TYR A 739 -22.12 -13.84 -14.88
C TYR A 739 -22.78 -12.84 -15.84
N LYS A 740 -24.09 -12.65 -15.77
CA LYS A 740 -24.78 -11.68 -16.64
C LYS A 740 -24.34 -10.26 -16.32
N ARG A 741 -24.35 -9.40 -17.34
CA ARG A 741 -23.88 -8.01 -17.27
C ARG A 741 -24.61 -7.14 -16.23
N GLU A 742 -25.87 -7.45 -15.96
CA GLU A 742 -26.73 -6.77 -15.00
C GLU A 742 -26.52 -7.22 -13.54
N ASN A 743 -25.88 -8.37 -13.34
CA ASN A 743 -25.72 -8.99 -12.03
C ASN A 743 -24.34 -8.68 -11.45
N ILE A 744 -24.29 -8.69 -10.12
CA ILE A 744 -23.03 -8.74 -9.37
C ILE A 744 -22.74 -10.19 -9.01
N VAL A 745 -21.45 -10.56 -9.04
CA VAL A 745 -20.98 -11.77 -8.37
C VAL A 745 -21.01 -11.49 -6.86
N ASN A 746 -22.20 -11.59 -6.28
CA ASN A 746 -22.41 -11.45 -4.83
C ASN A 746 -22.43 -12.83 -4.16
N ASP A 747 -22.78 -12.82 -2.88
CA ASP A 747 -22.74 -14.02 -2.05
C ASP A 747 -23.70 -15.11 -2.54
N GLY A 748 -24.80 -14.72 -3.19
CA GLY A 748 -25.84 -15.64 -3.65
C GLY A 748 -26.45 -16.43 -2.51
N VAL A 749 -26.36 -15.95 -1.27
CA VAL A 749 -26.85 -16.63 -0.07
C VAL A 749 -27.99 -15.84 0.54
N THR A 750 -29.04 -16.55 0.94
CA THR A 750 -30.11 -15.99 1.76
C THR A 750 -30.10 -16.61 3.15
N PHE A 751 -30.31 -15.76 4.16
CA PHE A 751 -30.55 -16.16 5.54
C PHE A 751 -32.03 -15.95 5.87
N GLY A 752 -32.73 -17.03 6.19
CA GLY A 752 -34.13 -16.97 6.59
C GLY A 752 -34.49 -18.15 7.49
N ASN A 753 -35.17 -17.88 8.61
CA ASN A 753 -35.64 -18.90 9.56
C ASN A 753 -34.56 -19.87 10.05
N GLY A 754 -33.34 -19.38 10.30
CA GLY A 754 -32.22 -20.21 10.74
C GLY A 754 -31.55 -21.04 9.63
N ASN A 755 -32.07 -21.01 8.40
CA ASN A 755 -31.51 -21.74 7.27
C ASN A 755 -30.60 -20.87 6.41
N PHE A 756 -29.47 -21.46 6.03
CA PHE A 756 -28.57 -20.98 4.98
C PHE A 756 -28.97 -21.65 3.67
N THR A 757 -29.22 -20.88 2.61
CA THR A 757 -29.55 -21.45 1.30
C THR A 757 -28.85 -20.68 0.18
N LEU A 758 -28.28 -21.43 -0.76
CA LEU A 758 -27.75 -20.89 -2.01
C LEU A 758 -28.93 -20.51 -2.91
N ASN A 759 -28.95 -19.28 -3.38
CA ASN A 759 -29.94 -18.78 -4.32
C ASN A 759 -29.67 -19.34 -5.72
N THR A 760 -30.31 -20.48 -5.99
CA THR A 760 -30.20 -21.18 -7.27
C THR A 760 -31.10 -20.64 -8.37
N ALA A 761 -32.05 -19.78 -8.02
CA ALA A 761 -32.94 -19.15 -8.99
C ALA A 761 -32.24 -18.01 -9.74
N THR A 762 -31.45 -17.17 -9.04
CA THR A 762 -30.96 -15.90 -9.63
C THR A 762 -29.44 -15.72 -9.59
N HIS A 763 -28.67 -16.59 -8.95
CA HIS A 763 -27.22 -16.44 -8.86
C HIS A 763 -26.45 -17.68 -9.32
N PHE A 764 -26.59 -18.80 -8.61
CA PHE A 764 -25.66 -19.92 -8.72
C PHE A 764 -26.33 -21.29 -8.82
N THR A 765 -25.87 -22.18 -9.69
CA THR A 765 -26.38 -23.55 -9.80
C THR A 765 -26.06 -24.40 -8.57
N ALA A 766 -26.82 -25.48 -8.36
CA ALA A 766 -26.52 -26.47 -7.32
C ALA A 766 -25.16 -27.17 -7.52
N GLY A 767 -24.62 -27.75 -6.43
CA GLY A 767 -23.33 -28.45 -6.43
C GLY A 767 -22.10 -27.54 -6.31
N LEU A 768 -22.29 -26.29 -5.90
CA LEU A 768 -21.21 -25.36 -5.55
C LEU A 768 -21.02 -25.31 -4.03
N GLY A 769 -19.77 -25.20 -3.60
CA GLY A 769 -19.43 -24.96 -2.20
C GLY A 769 -19.41 -23.46 -1.91
N VAL A 770 -20.09 -23.05 -0.83
CA VAL A 770 -20.02 -21.68 -0.32
C VAL A 770 -19.54 -21.71 1.12
N ASN A 771 -18.40 -21.10 1.38
CA ASN A 771 -17.81 -21.08 2.71
C ASN A 771 -17.62 -19.64 3.21
N ARG A 772 -17.97 -19.41 4.48
CA ARG A 772 -17.75 -18.13 5.18
C ARG A 772 -16.39 -18.05 5.88
N ASN A 773 -15.67 -19.17 6.05
CA ASN A 773 -14.34 -19.23 6.66
C ASN A 773 -13.37 -20.14 5.86
N VAL A 774 -12.08 -20.09 6.20
CA VAL A 774 -11.03 -20.89 5.57
C VAL A 774 -11.31 -22.39 5.76
N THR A 775 -11.26 -23.15 4.67
CA THR A 775 -11.28 -24.61 4.69
C THR A 775 -9.97 -25.12 5.29
N THR A 776 -10.04 -25.90 6.37
CA THR A 776 -8.84 -26.58 6.90
C THR A 776 -8.38 -27.67 5.93
N SER A 777 -7.12 -28.11 6.01
CA SER A 777 -6.50 -29.06 5.08
C SER A 777 -7.24 -30.41 4.94
N ASN A 778 -8.17 -30.73 5.83
CA ASN A 778 -9.02 -31.91 5.79
C ASN A 778 -10.43 -31.68 5.18
N GLY A 779 -10.67 -30.54 4.54
CA GLY A 779 -11.94 -30.27 3.83
C GLY A 779 -13.10 -29.82 4.72
N GLY A 780 -12.85 -29.57 6.01
CA GLY A 780 -13.84 -28.99 6.94
C GLY A 780 -14.01 -27.48 6.74
N SER A 781 -15.25 -27.01 6.78
CA SER A 781 -15.60 -25.59 6.82
C SER A 781 -15.67 -25.11 8.27
N LEU A 782 -14.80 -24.19 8.69
CA LEU A 782 -14.92 -23.55 10.00
C LEU A 782 -16.24 -22.75 10.06
N GLY A 783 -17.10 -22.98 11.06
CA GLY A 783 -18.39 -22.31 11.23
C GLY A 783 -18.33 -21.18 12.27
N ALA A 784 -19.37 -20.34 12.35
CA ALA A 784 -19.49 -19.38 13.44
C ALA A 784 -19.73 -20.12 14.77
N GLY A 785 -18.85 -19.89 15.76
CA GLY A 785 -18.92 -20.52 17.09
C GLY A 785 -17.63 -21.19 17.58
N SER A 786 -16.59 -21.30 16.75
CA SER A 786 -15.30 -21.88 17.16
C SER A 786 -14.43 -20.87 17.93
N ILE A 787 -14.05 -21.24 19.15
CA ILE A 787 -13.21 -20.48 20.08
C ILE A 787 -11.77 -20.41 19.56
N TRP A 788 -11.17 -19.23 19.65
CA TRP A 788 -9.74 -19.00 19.40
C TRP A 788 -8.91 -19.43 20.61
N MET A 789 -7.77 -20.09 20.37
CA MET A 789 -6.61 -19.97 21.25
C MET A 789 -5.53 -19.19 20.50
N SER A 790 -5.05 -18.10 21.11
CA SER A 790 -3.99 -17.26 20.57
C SER A 790 -2.63 -17.98 20.56
N TYR A 791 -1.74 -17.55 19.65
CA TYR A 791 -0.34 -17.94 19.53
C TYR A 791 0.32 -18.29 20.88
N GLY A 792 0.82 -19.54 21.01
CA GLY A 792 1.58 -19.98 22.17
C GLY A 792 1.39 -21.44 22.62
N VAL A 793 0.47 -22.22 22.03
CA VAL A 793 0.26 -23.62 22.43
C VAL A 793 0.83 -24.59 21.40
N LEU A 794 1.89 -25.29 21.79
CA LEU A 794 2.46 -26.43 21.07
C LEU A 794 1.65 -27.67 21.45
N VAL A 795 0.85 -28.19 20.51
CA VAL A 795 0.24 -29.51 20.66
C VAL A 795 1.20 -30.51 20.03
N GLY A 796 1.94 -31.22 20.88
CA GLY A 796 2.73 -32.38 20.46
C GLY A 796 1.83 -33.56 20.11
N ASP A 797 2.40 -34.49 19.35
CA ASP A 797 1.77 -35.70 18.85
C ASP A 797 1.05 -36.44 19.98
N GLY A 798 -0.28 -36.59 19.89
CA GLY A 798 -1.08 -37.39 20.83
C GLY A 798 -2.25 -36.70 21.53
N VAL A 799 -2.60 -35.45 21.22
CA VAL A 799 -3.78 -34.79 21.82
C VAL A 799 -5.04 -35.05 20.99
N LEU A 800 -5.97 -35.82 21.56
CA LEU A 800 -7.34 -36.01 21.07
C LEU A 800 -8.24 -34.89 21.59
N ILE A 801 -8.81 -34.09 20.68
CA ILE A 801 -9.95 -33.22 21.00
C ILE A 801 -11.22 -33.96 20.59
N GLY A 802 -11.79 -34.68 21.55
CA GLY A 802 -13.11 -35.28 21.51
C GLY A 802 -13.90 -34.88 22.75
N ASP A 803 -15.20 -34.99 22.68
CA ASP A 803 -16.22 -34.67 23.67
C ASP A 803 -15.98 -35.36 25.03
N GLY A 804 -15.22 -34.68 25.90
CA GLY A 804 -14.97 -35.06 27.29
C GLY A 804 -14.32 -33.91 28.05
N VAL A 805 -14.85 -33.58 29.24
CA VAL A 805 -14.39 -32.48 30.09
C VAL A 805 -13.16 -32.92 30.88
N LEU A 806 -12.02 -32.26 30.69
CA LEU A 806 -10.88 -32.32 31.60
C LEU A 806 -11.10 -31.33 32.75
N VAL A 807 -11.22 -31.85 33.97
CA VAL A 807 -11.34 -31.06 35.19
C VAL A 807 -9.95 -30.85 35.77
N GLY A 808 -9.48 -29.61 35.79
CA GLY A 808 -8.22 -29.24 36.44
C GLY A 808 -8.28 -29.29 37.96
N ASP A 809 -7.12 -29.19 38.58
CA ASP A 809 -6.88 -29.16 40.02
C ASP A 809 -7.71 -28.06 40.70
N GLY A 810 -8.61 -28.48 41.62
CA GLY A 810 -9.42 -27.58 42.45
C GLY A 810 -10.87 -27.36 42.01
N VAL A 811 -11.55 -28.33 41.40
CA VAL A 811 -12.98 -28.22 41.04
C VAL A 811 -13.86 -29.07 41.96
N LEU A 812 -14.86 -28.44 42.55
CA LEU A 812 -15.97 -29.10 43.27
C LEU A 812 -17.04 -29.55 42.27
N VAL A 813 -17.25 -30.86 42.19
CA VAL A 813 -18.32 -31.46 41.39
C VAL A 813 -19.52 -31.71 42.32
N GLY A 814 -20.67 -31.12 41.98
CA GLY A 814 -21.91 -31.29 42.74
C GLY A 814 -22.59 -32.64 42.48
N ASP A 815 -23.63 -32.90 43.26
CA ASP A 815 -24.29 -34.19 43.42
C ASP A 815 -24.84 -34.72 42.07
N GLY A 816 -24.44 -35.94 41.70
CA GLY A 816 -25.02 -36.69 40.57
C GLY A 816 -24.18 -36.78 39.28
N VAL A 817 -22.86 -36.91 39.38
CA VAL A 817 -22.00 -37.15 38.20
C VAL A 817 -21.51 -38.62 38.16
N LEU A 818 -21.80 -39.31 37.06
CA LEU A 818 -21.25 -40.62 36.72
C LEU A 818 -19.97 -40.44 35.90
N VAL A 819 -18.87 -40.98 36.39
CA VAL A 819 -17.57 -41.00 35.68
C VAL A 819 -17.34 -42.41 35.17
N GLY A 820 -17.09 -42.55 33.86
CA GLY A 820 -16.92 -43.84 33.20
C GLY A 820 -15.54 -44.48 33.42
N ASP A 821 -15.41 -45.69 32.90
CA ASP A 821 -14.33 -46.64 33.19
C ASP A 821 -12.94 -46.12 32.77
N GLY A 822 -11.97 -46.16 33.70
CA GLY A 822 -10.56 -45.85 33.45
C GLY A 822 -10.09 -44.48 33.95
N VAL A 823 -10.19 -44.23 35.26
CA VAL A 823 -9.74 -42.98 35.90
C VAL A 823 -8.51 -43.24 36.78
N LEU A 824 -7.45 -42.44 36.59
CA LEU A 824 -6.29 -42.37 37.49
C LEU A 824 -6.50 -41.20 38.45
N VAL A 825 -6.50 -41.48 39.75
CA VAL A 825 -6.68 -40.47 40.82
C VAL A 825 -5.33 -40.23 41.47
N GLY A 826 -4.87 -38.97 41.48
CA GLY A 826 -3.61 -38.57 42.13
C GLY A 826 -3.72 -38.45 43.65
N ASP A 827 -2.58 -38.28 44.32
CA ASP A 827 -2.47 -38.30 45.80
C ASP A 827 -3.32 -37.19 46.47
N GLY A 828 -4.12 -37.58 47.46
CA GLY A 828 -4.88 -36.66 48.32
C GLY A 828 -6.34 -36.41 47.93
N VAL A 829 -7.14 -37.47 47.78
CA VAL A 829 -8.59 -37.37 47.50
C VAL A 829 -9.44 -37.89 48.66
N LEU A 830 -10.48 -37.14 49.03
CA LEU A 830 -11.51 -37.52 50.00
C LEU A 830 -12.73 -38.05 49.25
N VAL A 831 -13.09 -39.31 49.50
CA VAL A 831 -14.28 -39.95 48.90
C VAL A 831 -15.40 -39.93 49.94
N GLY A 832 -16.52 -39.30 49.61
CA GLY A 832 -17.71 -39.26 50.48
C GLY A 832 -18.55 -40.55 50.42
N ASP A 833 -19.53 -40.65 51.32
CA ASP A 833 -20.35 -41.84 51.50
C ASP A 833 -21.13 -42.23 50.22
N GLY A 834 -21.15 -43.54 49.92
CA GLY A 834 -21.99 -44.11 48.85
C GLY A 834 -21.34 -44.28 47.48
N VAL A 835 -20.00 -44.34 47.39
CA VAL A 835 -19.27 -44.57 46.14
C VAL A 835 -19.01 -46.07 45.90
N LEU A 836 -19.31 -46.55 44.69
CA LEU A 836 -18.99 -47.90 44.20
C LEU A 836 -17.74 -47.83 43.33
N VAL A 837 -16.69 -48.56 43.71
CA VAL A 837 -15.43 -48.64 42.97
C VAL A 837 -15.37 -49.97 42.23
N GLY A 838 -15.34 -49.91 40.89
CA GLY A 838 -15.24 -51.10 40.03
C GLY A 838 -13.81 -51.64 39.91
N ASP A 839 -13.68 -52.80 39.28
CA ASP A 839 -12.43 -53.56 39.17
C ASP A 839 -11.33 -52.76 38.44
N GLY A 840 -10.10 -52.76 39.00
CA GLY A 840 -8.91 -52.19 38.36
C GLY A 840 -8.44 -50.82 38.84
N VAL A 841 -8.95 -50.32 39.97
CA VAL A 841 -8.49 -49.04 40.55
C VAL A 841 -7.24 -49.23 41.42
N LEU A 842 -6.16 -48.50 41.10
CA LEU A 842 -4.94 -48.40 41.90
C LEU A 842 -5.04 -47.18 42.82
N VAL A 843 -4.93 -47.40 44.14
CA VAL A 843 -5.03 -46.35 45.16
C VAL A 843 -3.62 -46.08 45.70
N GLY A 844 -3.15 -44.84 45.58
CA GLY A 844 -1.86 -44.39 46.11
C GLY A 844 -1.89 -44.13 47.62
N ASP A 845 -0.72 -43.85 48.19
CA ASP A 845 -0.55 -43.62 49.62
C ASP A 845 -1.30 -42.36 50.08
N GLY A 846 -2.09 -42.46 51.16
CA GLY A 846 -2.75 -41.30 51.80
C GLY A 846 -4.25 -41.11 51.52
N VAL A 847 -4.95 -42.12 51.01
CA VAL A 847 -6.42 -42.06 50.82
C VAL A 847 -7.18 -42.45 52.10
N LEU A 848 -8.08 -41.57 52.54
CA LEU A 848 -9.00 -41.81 53.67
C LEU A 848 -10.36 -42.25 53.14
N ILE A 849 -10.79 -43.45 53.49
CA ILE A 849 -12.07 -44.04 53.07
C ILE A 849 -13.09 -43.87 54.19
N GLY A 850 -14.23 -43.24 53.90
CA GLY A 850 -15.36 -43.08 54.82
C GLY A 850 -16.22 -44.35 54.95
N ASP A 851 -17.20 -44.32 55.85
CA ASP A 851 -18.06 -45.47 56.14
C ASP A 851 -18.99 -45.78 54.94
N GLY A 852 -19.11 -47.08 54.59
CA GLY A 852 -20.07 -47.55 53.57
C GLY A 852 -19.52 -47.74 52.15
N VAL A 853 -18.20 -47.81 51.96
CA VAL A 853 -17.57 -48.12 50.67
C VAL A 853 -17.47 -49.64 50.45
N LEU A 854 -18.00 -50.13 49.32
CA LEU A 854 -17.88 -51.51 48.86
C LEU A 854 -16.72 -51.62 47.85
N ILE A 855 -15.72 -52.45 48.19
CA ILE A 855 -14.53 -52.66 47.35
C ILE A 855 -14.64 -54.04 46.68
N GLY A 856 -14.53 -54.07 45.35
CA GLY A 856 -14.54 -55.29 44.56
C GLY A 856 -13.23 -56.09 44.60
N ASP A 857 -13.28 -57.29 44.06
CA ASP A 857 -12.25 -58.31 44.13
C ASP A 857 -11.01 -57.87 43.34
N SER A 858 -9.86 -57.71 44.02
CA SER A 858 -8.51 -57.38 43.46
C SER A 858 -8.00 -55.94 43.65
N VAL A 859 -8.13 -55.36 44.86
CA VAL A 859 -7.39 -54.15 45.25
C VAL A 859 -6.07 -54.51 45.93
N LEU A 860 -4.96 -53.94 45.44
CA LEU A 860 -3.62 -54.08 46.01
C LEU A 860 -3.29 -52.81 46.81
N LEU A 861 -3.18 -52.91 48.14
CA LEU A 861 -2.77 -51.82 49.03
C LEU A 861 -1.26 -51.94 49.29
N GLY A 862 -0.50 -50.87 49.03
CA GLY A 862 0.92 -50.79 49.39
C GLY A 862 1.10 -50.48 50.87
N ASP A 863 1.90 -51.27 51.59
CA ASP A 863 2.14 -51.11 53.02
C ASP A 863 3.39 -50.22 53.27
N PRO A 864 3.33 -49.17 54.11
CA PRO A 864 4.52 -48.49 54.59
C PRO A 864 5.11 -49.26 55.78
N THR A 865 6.21 -49.96 55.56
CA THR A 865 6.99 -50.57 56.66
C THR A 865 7.47 -49.51 57.67
N PRO A 866 7.38 -49.76 58.99
CA PRO A 866 7.87 -48.85 60.01
C PRO A 866 9.37 -49.05 60.25
N SER A 867 10.15 -47.96 60.22
CA SER A 867 11.49 -47.92 60.85
C SER A 867 11.50 -46.87 61.95
N MET A 868 11.94 -47.30 63.14
CA MET A 868 12.33 -46.48 64.29
C MET A 868 13.35 -45.40 63.94
#